data_AF-E3MBV7-F1
#
_entry.id   AF-E3MBV7-F1
#
_cell.length_a   1.000
_cell.length_b   1.000
_cell.length_c   1.000
_cell.angle_alpha   90.00
_cell.angle_beta   90.00
_cell.angle_gamma   90.00
#
_symmetry.space_group_name_H-M   'P 1'
#
loop_
_entity.id
_entity.type
_entity.pdbx_description
1 polymer ?
#
loop_
_entity_poly.entity_id
_entity_poly.type
_entity_poly.pdbx_seq_one_letter_code
_entity_poly.pdbx_strand_id
1 'polypeptide(L)'
;MSDVILESLDKHLKTFPVDKSSETISKIISWAGFCMSRVAHCVKLQSIHLPPLNTVTPTKAIIRLFTIEKNNFVMAHELLKTLKTLNGMDVGKFEEEVLKMPELSTLLFREIAQKVDKKVMKNLEFVKVNIKLNMFAQTPIPTHNGGFFILAADAIFDLLMDMIVAKKVFKIIEKKGWIHIKEFFKSMSEFYFDRSRGIYFIDLKDVEIIKNKWEEVYITHFKKSSKFVKKSKKTTGLKETLKFLELDNCFGDIMKYADCICSKSHKNLSPHALQKSILCCQVNSLVRKVPMVLEFIHNQGSCDRLAIIECELCSGGSIAEMPEEEQTIKEEKKTKKTKKLKKQSSIKETKSVESKNDVATVAEAPAPEESSGSLSEENESLKISDAENIDLTTAQLEINALKQDNLDREERIRMLEKLLEQMENVIKEQAGRQQQDQEQRFKALEKTLKEKNDVINLQEKKLAEILENLLDRKDVVIKEQGARFENLQIEKESNKNDEKTQDALSKLQAINTTLKNGQPVSKCTEIVNLLINRTRKEKIRSIAKREMKRFCDEANAYSNAVENRIAMIASPPELPEFPVFSQEFLKVYEQTMKSKTPIICPQLLKPEDPEECVICLETLEPEDETKKCEVCHSRNHKVCMEIG
;
A
#
# COMPACT_ATOMS: atom_id res chain seq x y z
N MET A 1 -2.75 -14.50 22.19
CA MET A 1 -3.57 -14.02 21.03
C MET A 1 -4.99 -13.70 21.40
N SER A 2 -5.63 -14.49 22.30
CA SER A 2 -6.72 -13.97 23.15
C SER A 2 -6.41 -12.51 23.51
N ASP A 3 -5.23 -12.30 24.05
CA ASP A 3 -4.65 -11.05 24.55
C ASP A 3 -4.54 -9.97 23.46
N VAL A 4 -3.80 -10.17 22.35
CA VAL A 4 -3.64 -9.13 21.30
C VAL A 4 -4.98 -8.72 20.64
N ILE A 5 -5.90 -9.67 20.45
CA ILE A 5 -7.23 -9.39 19.87
C ILE A 5 -8.09 -8.67 20.91
N LEU A 6 -8.07 -9.11 22.17
CA LEU A 6 -8.73 -8.43 23.28
C LEU A 6 -8.13 -7.03 23.53
N GLU A 7 -6.82 -6.82 23.38
CA GLU A 7 -6.15 -5.52 23.50
C GLU A 7 -6.56 -4.57 22.37
N SER A 8 -6.63 -5.04 21.11
CA SER A 8 -7.14 -4.22 20.01
C SER A 8 -8.62 -3.88 20.18
N LEU A 9 -9.44 -4.85 20.61
CA LEU A 9 -10.85 -4.64 20.91
C LEU A 9 -11.05 -3.70 22.10
N ASP A 10 -10.33 -3.89 23.20
CA ASP A 10 -10.37 -3.05 24.40
C ASP A 10 -9.87 -1.63 24.10
N LYS A 11 -8.83 -1.48 23.25
CA LYS A 11 -8.40 -0.18 22.73
C LYS A 11 -9.49 0.49 21.89
N HIS A 12 -10.20 -0.25 21.03
CA HIS A 12 -11.35 0.29 20.29
C HIS A 12 -12.54 0.64 21.20
N LEU A 13 -12.89 -0.21 22.18
CA LEU A 13 -13.96 0.02 23.16
C LEU A 13 -13.63 1.16 24.14
N LYS A 14 -12.34 1.44 24.37
CA LYS A 14 -11.87 2.65 25.08
C LYS A 14 -11.94 3.91 24.23
N THR A 15 -11.76 3.80 22.90
CA THR A 15 -11.82 4.94 21.97
C THR A 15 -13.26 5.32 21.63
N PHE A 16 -14.14 4.32 21.53
CA PHE A 16 -15.59 4.48 21.35
C PHE A 16 -16.30 3.90 22.58
N PRO A 17 -16.55 4.72 23.63
CA PRO A 17 -17.28 4.29 24.81
C PRO A 17 -18.75 4.08 24.46
N VAL A 18 -19.06 2.89 23.94
CA VAL A 18 -20.44 2.43 23.75
C VAL A 18 -20.89 1.72 25.03
N ASP A 19 -22.16 1.91 25.40
CA ASP A 19 -22.76 1.18 26.52
C ASP A 19 -22.55 -0.33 26.36
N LYS A 20 -21.89 -0.91 27.37
CA LYS A 20 -21.49 -2.33 27.41
C LYS A 20 -22.69 -3.30 27.44
N SER A 21 -23.92 -2.79 27.45
CA SER A 21 -25.19 -3.51 27.39
C SER A 21 -25.67 -3.82 25.97
N SER A 22 -25.02 -3.29 24.92
CA SER A 22 -25.39 -3.58 23.53
C SER A 22 -25.15 -5.06 23.17
N GLU A 23 -26.24 -5.84 23.17
CA GLU A 23 -26.25 -7.26 22.77
C GLU A 23 -25.64 -7.46 21.35
N THR A 24 -25.82 -6.47 20.47
CA THR A 24 -25.23 -6.42 19.13
C THR A 24 -23.70 -6.40 19.17
N ILE A 25 -23.08 -5.63 20.06
CA ILE A 25 -21.62 -5.59 20.20
C ILE A 25 -21.11 -6.92 20.77
N SER A 26 -21.79 -7.49 21.76
CA SER A 26 -21.45 -8.82 22.28
C SER A 26 -21.47 -9.88 21.17
N LYS A 27 -22.51 -9.89 20.33
CA LYS A 27 -22.59 -10.75 19.14
C LYS A 27 -21.45 -10.52 18.15
N ILE A 28 -21.12 -9.27 17.83
CA ILE A 28 -20.00 -8.93 16.92
C ILE A 28 -18.66 -9.46 17.47
N ILE A 29 -18.38 -9.25 18.75
CA ILE A 29 -17.16 -9.73 19.41
C ILE A 29 -17.10 -11.26 19.41
N SER A 30 -18.21 -11.93 19.73
CA SER A 30 -18.30 -13.40 19.69
C SER A 30 -18.07 -13.96 18.27
N TRP A 31 -18.66 -13.35 17.24
CA TRP A 31 -18.44 -13.74 15.85
C TRP A 31 -17.00 -13.48 15.38
N ALA A 32 -16.41 -12.34 15.73
CA ALA A 32 -15.01 -12.06 15.43
C ALA A 32 -14.08 -13.09 16.09
N GLY A 33 -14.31 -13.43 17.37
CA GLY A 33 -13.57 -14.47 18.09
C GLY A 33 -13.72 -15.86 17.47
N PHE A 34 -14.93 -16.25 17.06
CA PHE A 34 -15.20 -17.52 16.37
C PHE A 34 -14.46 -17.60 15.02
N CYS A 35 -14.60 -16.58 14.17
CA CYS A 35 -13.93 -16.52 12.87
C CYS A 35 -12.40 -16.58 13.02
N MET A 36 -11.82 -15.81 13.96
CA MET A 36 -10.39 -15.83 14.22
C MET A 36 -9.91 -17.18 14.78
N SER A 37 -10.71 -17.86 15.61
CA SER A 37 -10.39 -19.21 16.10
C SER A 37 -10.42 -20.25 14.97
N ARG A 38 -11.38 -20.15 14.05
CA ARG A 38 -11.43 -20.99 12.83
C ARG A 38 -10.23 -20.75 11.94
N VAL A 39 -9.86 -19.49 11.69
CA VAL A 39 -8.65 -19.14 10.92
C VAL A 39 -7.39 -19.68 11.61
N ALA A 40 -7.22 -19.48 12.92
CA ALA A 40 -6.10 -20.02 13.68
C ALA A 40 -6.00 -21.55 13.58
N HIS A 41 -7.13 -22.25 13.65
CA HIS A 41 -7.20 -23.69 13.49
C HIS A 41 -6.78 -24.13 12.07
N CYS A 42 -7.35 -23.53 11.02
CA CYS A 42 -6.97 -23.84 9.64
C CYS A 42 -5.49 -23.56 9.35
N VAL A 43 -4.97 -22.44 9.84
CA VAL A 43 -3.56 -22.01 9.68
C VAL A 43 -2.60 -22.99 10.36
N LYS A 44 -2.95 -23.53 11.54
CA LYS A 44 -2.19 -24.59 12.21
C LYS A 44 -2.31 -25.94 11.49
N LEU A 45 -3.53 -26.36 11.14
CA LEU A 45 -3.81 -27.63 10.48
C LEU A 45 -3.08 -27.76 9.13
N GLN A 46 -2.99 -26.67 8.38
CA GLN A 46 -2.33 -26.61 7.07
C GLN A 46 -0.85 -26.22 7.15
N SER A 47 -0.27 -26.12 8.35
CA SER A 47 1.11 -25.67 8.56
C SER A 47 1.45 -24.36 7.83
N ILE A 48 0.49 -23.44 7.76
CA ILE A 48 0.69 -22.13 7.14
C ILE A 48 1.52 -21.28 8.10
N HIS A 49 2.65 -20.75 7.61
CA HIS A 49 3.42 -19.74 8.34
C HIS A 49 2.67 -18.40 8.28
N LEU A 50 2.01 -18.03 9.37
CA LEU A 50 1.30 -16.76 9.52
C LEU A 50 1.43 -16.29 10.98
N PRO A 51 2.55 -15.64 11.35
CA PRO A 51 2.73 -15.13 12.71
C PRO A 51 1.67 -14.07 13.05
N PRO A 52 1.13 -14.04 14.28
CA PRO A 52 1.40 -14.93 15.41
C PRO A 52 0.44 -16.15 15.51
N LEU A 53 -0.37 -16.44 14.47
CA LEU A 53 -1.34 -17.55 14.47
C LEU A 53 -0.64 -18.92 14.46
N ASN A 54 0.40 -19.03 13.63
CA ASN A 54 1.27 -20.20 13.55
C ASN A 54 2.63 -19.77 12.99
N THR A 55 3.71 -20.17 13.65
CA THR A 55 5.09 -19.93 13.20
C THR A 55 5.69 -21.28 12.88
N VAL A 56 5.60 -21.70 11.63
CA VAL A 56 6.38 -22.85 11.15
C VAL A 56 7.81 -22.36 10.91
N THR A 57 8.79 -22.94 11.60
CA THR A 57 10.21 -22.73 11.29
C THR A 57 10.52 -23.40 9.96
N PRO A 58 10.86 -22.64 8.90
CA PRO A 58 11.23 -23.23 7.63
C PRO A 58 12.51 -24.05 7.78
N THR A 59 12.57 -25.24 7.16
CA THR A 59 13.81 -26.05 7.12
C THR A 59 14.86 -25.47 6.17
N LYS A 60 14.45 -24.53 5.31
CA LYS A 60 15.26 -23.78 4.34
C LYS A 60 14.93 -22.31 4.43
N ALA A 61 15.90 -21.45 4.12
CA ALA A 61 15.67 -20.02 4.17
C ALA A 61 14.82 -19.56 2.98
N ILE A 62 13.66 -18.97 3.26
CA ILE A 62 12.64 -18.61 2.26
C ILE A 62 13.04 -17.31 1.55
N ILE A 63 12.97 -17.31 0.22
CA ILE A 63 13.12 -16.13 -0.65
C ILE A 63 11.86 -15.97 -1.50
N ARG A 64 11.32 -14.75 -1.58
CA ARG A 64 10.23 -14.44 -2.51
C ARG A 64 10.74 -14.38 -3.94
N LEU A 65 10.22 -15.29 -4.78
CA LEU A 65 10.46 -15.32 -6.22
C LEU A 65 9.29 -14.68 -6.95
N PHE A 66 9.55 -13.57 -7.61
CA PHE A 66 8.56 -12.86 -8.41
C PHE A 66 8.70 -13.25 -9.89
N THR A 67 7.57 -13.26 -10.60
CA THR A 67 7.52 -13.56 -12.04
C THR A 67 6.74 -12.46 -12.76
N ILE A 68 7.32 -11.89 -13.82
CA ILE A 68 6.67 -11.01 -14.79
C ILE A 68 6.97 -11.57 -16.17
N GLU A 69 5.94 -11.89 -16.95
CA GLU A 69 6.08 -12.45 -18.29
C GLU A 69 7.04 -13.66 -18.32
N LYS A 70 8.25 -13.49 -18.86
CA LYS A 70 9.31 -14.51 -18.97
C LYS A 70 10.42 -14.34 -17.91
N ASN A 71 10.39 -13.25 -17.15
CA ASN A 71 11.42 -12.88 -16.18
C ASN A 71 11.04 -13.41 -14.78
N ASN A 72 11.98 -14.13 -14.17
CA ASN A 72 11.90 -14.52 -12.76
C ASN A 72 13.00 -13.75 -12.00
N PHE A 73 12.68 -13.18 -10.84
CA PHE A 73 13.58 -12.29 -10.10
C PHE A 73 13.28 -12.25 -8.60
N VAL A 74 14.22 -11.78 -7.80
CA VAL A 74 14.10 -11.65 -6.34
C VAL A 74 14.57 -10.28 -5.87
N MET A 75 14.10 -9.85 -4.70
CA MET A 75 14.60 -8.65 -4.03
C MET A 75 16.06 -8.81 -3.61
N ALA A 76 16.94 -7.89 -4.05
CA ALA A 76 18.39 -8.00 -3.84
C ALA A 76 18.78 -7.93 -2.35
N HIS A 77 18.22 -6.95 -1.63
CA HIS A 77 18.45 -6.76 -0.20
C HIS A 77 17.80 -7.84 0.67
N GLU A 78 16.64 -8.38 0.26
CA GLU A 78 16.00 -9.53 0.92
C GLU A 78 16.87 -10.79 0.78
N LEU A 79 17.40 -11.04 -0.42
CA LEU A 79 18.35 -12.13 -0.65
C LEU A 79 19.60 -11.95 0.21
N LEU A 80 20.28 -10.80 0.17
CA LEU A 80 21.46 -10.54 1.00
C LEU A 80 21.19 -10.76 2.49
N LYS A 81 20.09 -10.21 3.01
CA LYS A 81 19.69 -10.36 4.42
C LYS A 81 19.52 -11.85 4.78
N THR A 82 18.89 -12.63 3.92
CA THR A 82 18.69 -14.07 4.13
C THR A 82 20.00 -14.85 4.03
N LEU A 83 20.86 -14.55 3.05
CA LEU A 83 22.19 -15.18 2.93
C LEU A 83 23.04 -14.95 4.20
N LYS A 84 23.01 -13.74 4.78
CA LYS A 84 23.68 -13.43 6.06
C LYS A 84 23.19 -14.24 7.26
N THR A 85 21.96 -14.76 7.23
CA THR A 85 21.44 -15.63 8.31
C THR A 85 21.87 -17.09 8.18
N LEU A 86 22.48 -17.48 7.05
CA LEU A 86 22.99 -18.82 6.82
C LEU A 86 24.47 -18.89 7.25
N ASN A 87 24.74 -19.61 8.34
CA ASN A 87 26.08 -19.80 8.87
C ASN A 87 27.04 -20.38 7.82
N GLY A 88 28.24 -19.81 7.71
CA GLY A 88 29.35 -20.35 6.89
C GLY A 88 29.42 -19.85 5.44
N MET A 89 28.80 -18.71 5.11
CA MET A 89 28.89 -18.11 3.77
C MET A 89 29.74 -16.84 3.77
N ASP A 90 30.72 -16.76 2.87
CA ASP A 90 31.32 -15.49 2.48
C ASP A 90 30.39 -14.78 1.49
N VAL A 91 29.76 -13.70 1.93
CA VAL A 91 28.92 -12.84 1.09
C VAL A 91 29.63 -11.55 0.67
N GLY A 92 30.88 -11.31 1.05
CA GLY A 92 31.51 -9.98 1.01
C GLY A 92 31.40 -9.26 -0.35
N LYS A 93 31.75 -9.95 -1.45
CA LYS A 93 31.64 -9.39 -2.81
C LYS A 93 30.19 -9.12 -3.25
N PHE A 94 29.27 -10.00 -2.85
CA PHE A 94 27.84 -9.85 -3.17
C PHE A 94 27.19 -8.75 -2.33
N GLU A 95 27.60 -8.63 -1.07
CA GLU A 95 27.23 -7.57 -0.14
C GLU A 95 27.67 -6.20 -0.65
N GLU A 96 28.94 -6.03 -1.03
CA GLU A 96 29.43 -4.78 -1.61
C GLU A 96 28.68 -4.37 -2.88
N GLU A 97 28.19 -5.33 -3.67
CA GLU A 97 27.40 -5.06 -4.87
C GLU A 97 25.98 -4.59 -4.48
N VAL A 98 25.29 -5.36 -3.63
CA VAL A 98 23.90 -5.07 -3.23
C VAL A 98 23.79 -3.80 -2.39
N LEU A 99 24.77 -3.49 -1.53
CA LEU A 99 24.80 -2.24 -0.74
C LEU A 99 24.96 -0.98 -1.61
N LYS A 100 25.44 -1.11 -2.85
CA LYS A 100 25.48 -0.01 -3.84
C LYS A 100 24.15 0.13 -4.61
N MET A 101 23.23 -0.82 -4.49
CA MET A 101 21.91 -0.77 -5.12
C MET A 101 20.86 -0.14 -4.18
N PRO A 102 19.89 0.63 -4.71
CA PRO A 102 18.72 1.06 -3.93
C PRO A 102 17.98 -0.11 -3.28
N GLU A 103 17.40 0.09 -2.09
CA GLU A 103 16.79 -0.97 -1.24
C GLU A 103 15.80 -1.86 -2.00
N LEU A 104 14.98 -1.27 -2.88
CA LEU A 104 13.94 -1.95 -3.66
C LEU A 104 14.39 -2.52 -5.02
N SER A 105 15.70 -2.69 -5.22
CA SER A 105 16.27 -3.29 -6.43
C SER A 105 16.09 -4.81 -6.47
N THR A 106 16.03 -5.37 -7.68
CA THR A 106 15.92 -6.83 -7.88
C THR A 106 17.09 -7.39 -8.67
N LEU A 107 17.29 -8.69 -8.54
CA LEU A 107 18.22 -9.50 -9.33
C LEU A 107 17.43 -10.56 -10.09
N LEU A 108 17.73 -10.73 -11.38
CA LEU A 108 17.12 -11.79 -12.17
C LEU A 108 17.63 -13.14 -11.68
N PHE A 109 16.77 -14.16 -11.68
CA PHE A 109 17.09 -15.49 -11.16
C PHE A 109 18.32 -16.13 -11.83
N ARG A 110 18.56 -15.79 -13.11
CA ARG A 110 19.76 -16.18 -13.86
C ARG A 110 21.07 -15.58 -13.33
N GLU A 111 21.02 -14.38 -12.76
CA GLU A 111 22.17 -13.68 -12.16
C GLU A 111 22.48 -14.27 -10.79
N ILE A 112 21.45 -14.61 -10.00
CA ILE A 112 21.60 -15.31 -8.71
C ILE A 112 22.37 -16.62 -8.91
N ALA A 113 22.00 -17.40 -9.94
CA ALA A 113 22.66 -18.68 -10.24
C ALA A 113 24.13 -18.57 -10.67
N GLN A 114 24.60 -17.35 -10.99
CA GLN A 114 26.01 -17.05 -11.29
C GLN A 114 26.74 -16.46 -10.07
N LYS A 115 26.02 -15.79 -9.16
CA LYS A 115 26.57 -15.06 -8.00
C LYS A 115 26.52 -15.87 -6.68
N VAL A 116 25.65 -16.86 -6.57
CA VAL A 116 25.42 -17.65 -5.35
C VAL A 116 25.81 -19.11 -5.56
N ASP A 117 26.58 -19.64 -4.61
CA ASP A 117 27.13 -20.99 -4.66
C ASP A 117 26.05 -22.08 -4.76
N LYS A 118 26.29 -23.11 -5.59
CA LYS A 118 25.35 -24.24 -5.77
C LYS A 118 25.03 -24.99 -4.48
N LYS A 119 25.93 -24.99 -3.50
CA LYS A 119 25.69 -25.56 -2.15
C LYS A 119 24.70 -24.70 -1.36
N VAL A 120 24.86 -23.38 -1.38
CA VAL A 120 23.96 -22.42 -0.74
C VAL A 120 22.58 -22.46 -1.37
N MET A 121 22.49 -22.51 -2.70
CA MET A 121 21.22 -22.59 -3.44
C MET A 121 20.35 -23.81 -3.05
N LYS A 122 20.93 -24.88 -2.49
CA LYS A 122 20.17 -26.03 -1.96
C LYS A 122 19.46 -25.73 -0.62
N ASN A 123 19.97 -24.77 0.15
CA ASN A 123 19.47 -24.36 1.46
C ASN A 123 18.47 -23.19 1.38
N LEU A 124 18.27 -22.64 0.17
CA LEU A 124 17.25 -21.64 -0.13
C LEU A 124 15.97 -22.32 -0.65
N GLU A 125 14.82 -21.72 -0.34
CA GLU A 125 13.53 -22.09 -0.89
C GLU A 125 12.88 -20.88 -1.58
N PHE A 126 12.72 -20.97 -2.90
CA PHE A 126 12.19 -19.88 -3.73
C PHE A 126 10.66 -20.00 -3.87
N VAL A 127 9.92 -19.28 -3.02
CA VAL A 127 8.46 -19.29 -3.00
C VAL A 127 7.92 -18.33 -4.05
N LYS A 128 7.17 -18.84 -5.02
CA LYS A 128 6.57 -18.03 -6.09
C LYS A 128 5.49 -17.10 -5.54
N VAL A 129 5.72 -15.80 -5.63
CA VAL A 129 4.73 -14.76 -5.31
C VAL A 129 3.97 -14.40 -6.59
N ASN A 130 2.69 -14.75 -6.63
CA ASN A 130 1.82 -14.42 -7.75
C ASN A 130 1.40 -12.93 -7.69
N ILE A 131 2.11 -12.09 -8.42
CA ILE A 131 1.72 -10.69 -8.63
C ILE A 131 0.50 -10.68 -9.57
N LYS A 132 -0.67 -10.32 -9.06
CA LYS A 132 -1.88 -10.16 -9.87
C LYS A 132 -1.72 -8.95 -10.80
N LEU A 133 -1.39 -9.21 -12.06
CA LEU A 133 -1.18 -8.20 -13.11
C LEU A 133 -2.52 -7.60 -13.59
N ASN A 134 -3.21 -6.90 -12.69
CA ASN A 134 -4.49 -6.26 -12.97
C ASN A 134 -4.31 -5.00 -13.83
N MET A 135 -5.28 -4.71 -14.71
CA MET A 135 -5.24 -3.52 -15.57
C MET A 135 -5.72 -2.22 -14.89
N PHE A 136 -6.24 -2.31 -13.65
CA PHE A 136 -6.93 -1.18 -12.97
C PHE A 136 -6.68 -1.07 -11.46
N ALA A 137 -6.07 -2.07 -10.81
CA ALA A 137 -5.97 -2.12 -9.35
C ALA A 137 -4.80 -3.00 -8.90
N GLN A 138 -3.69 -2.35 -8.53
CA GLN A 138 -2.48 -3.04 -8.08
C GLN A 138 -2.67 -3.69 -6.72
N THR A 139 -2.01 -4.82 -6.49
CA THR A 139 -1.96 -5.46 -5.16
C THR A 139 -0.65 -5.06 -4.48
N PRO A 140 -0.68 -4.27 -3.40
CA PRO A 140 0.53 -3.91 -2.67
C PRO A 140 1.25 -5.14 -2.11
N ILE A 141 2.58 -5.15 -2.21
CA ILE A 141 3.43 -6.23 -1.72
C ILE A 141 4.11 -5.74 -0.43
N PRO A 142 3.99 -6.45 0.71
CA PRO A 142 4.64 -6.04 1.96
C PRO A 142 6.17 -5.99 1.85
N THR A 143 6.80 -5.01 2.48
CA THR A 143 8.26 -4.98 2.68
C THR A 143 8.65 -5.73 3.96
N HIS A 144 9.93 -6.09 4.11
CA HIS A 144 10.43 -6.69 5.36
C HIS A 144 10.46 -5.72 6.55
N ASN A 145 10.19 -4.43 6.32
CA ASN A 145 10.11 -3.38 7.33
C ASN A 145 8.65 -2.96 7.64
N GLY A 146 7.66 -3.71 7.15
CA GLY A 146 6.23 -3.43 7.38
C GLY A 146 5.63 -2.32 6.50
N GLY A 147 6.39 -1.80 5.53
CA GLY A 147 5.87 -0.94 4.47
C GLY A 147 5.24 -1.74 3.34
N PHE A 148 4.93 -1.08 2.22
CA PHE A 148 4.40 -1.72 1.02
C PHE A 148 5.02 -1.11 -0.25
N PHE A 149 5.30 -1.97 -1.23
CA PHE A 149 5.76 -1.55 -2.55
C PHE A 149 4.88 -2.13 -3.68
N ILE A 150 4.99 -1.55 -4.87
CA ILE A 150 4.47 -2.11 -6.13
C ILE A 150 5.59 -2.14 -7.18
N LEU A 151 5.39 -2.82 -8.30
CA LEU A 151 6.35 -2.78 -9.42
C LEU A 151 6.45 -1.37 -9.98
N ALA A 152 7.65 -0.95 -10.38
CA ALA A 152 7.84 0.38 -10.96
C ALA A 152 7.11 0.52 -12.32
N ALA A 153 7.00 -0.58 -13.09
CA ALA A 153 6.13 -0.68 -14.26
C ALA A 153 4.63 -0.48 -13.94
N ASP A 154 4.19 -0.83 -12.74
CA ASP A 154 2.81 -0.63 -12.30
C ASP A 154 2.56 0.80 -11.82
N ALA A 155 3.52 1.40 -11.13
CA ALA A 155 3.47 2.81 -10.78
C ALA A 155 3.34 3.71 -12.02
N ILE A 156 4.10 3.43 -13.10
CA ILE A 156 3.95 4.19 -14.34
C ILE A 156 2.65 3.87 -15.08
N PHE A 157 2.18 2.62 -15.08
CA PHE A 157 0.93 2.26 -15.76
C PHE A 157 -0.29 2.88 -15.07
N ASP A 158 -0.36 2.87 -13.74
CA ASP A 158 -1.39 3.57 -12.95
C ASP A 158 -1.44 5.07 -13.27
N LEU A 159 -0.26 5.71 -13.38
CA LEU A 159 -0.11 7.11 -13.77
C LEU A 159 -0.63 7.36 -15.20
N LEU A 160 -0.26 6.50 -16.17
CA LEU A 160 -0.78 6.57 -17.54
C LEU A 160 -2.31 6.38 -17.58
N MET A 161 -2.87 5.51 -16.74
CA MET A 161 -4.30 5.29 -16.64
C MET A 161 -5.05 6.52 -16.11
N ASP A 162 -4.49 7.21 -15.12
CA ASP A 162 -5.06 8.47 -14.63
C ASP A 162 -4.99 9.57 -15.69
N MET A 163 -3.85 9.74 -16.38
CA MET A 163 -3.69 10.68 -17.50
C MET A 163 -4.69 10.43 -18.64
N ILE A 164 -4.80 9.18 -19.10
CA ILE A 164 -5.54 8.79 -20.31
C ILE A 164 -7.04 8.62 -20.04
N VAL A 165 -7.40 7.88 -18.98
CA VAL A 165 -8.77 7.39 -18.77
C VAL A 165 -9.55 8.28 -17.82
N ALA A 166 -8.96 8.65 -16.67
CA ALA A 166 -9.63 9.45 -15.65
C ALA A 166 -9.67 10.94 -16.07
N LYS A 167 -8.51 11.55 -16.29
CA LYS A 167 -8.34 12.97 -16.63
C LYS A 167 -8.52 13.28 -18.11
N LYS A 168 -8.31 12.30 -19.00
CA LYS A 168 -8.47 12.42 -20.46
C LYS A 168 -7.64 13.57 -21.04
N VAL A 169 -6.41 13.73 -20.55
CA VAL A 169 -5.50 14.85 -20.86
C VAL A 169 -5.36 15.06 -22.37
N PHE A 170 -5.21 13.96 -23.13
CA PHE A 170 -5.00 14.00 -24.58
C PHE A 170 -6.21 14.47 -25.39
N LYS A 171 -7.37 14.67 -24.76
CA LYS A 171 -8.55 15.31 -25.36
C LYS A 171 -8.64 16.82 -25.09
N ILE A 172 -7.88 17.34 -24.11
CA ILE A 172 -7.96 18.74 -23.66
C ILE A 172 -6.66 19.53 -23.85
N ILE A 173 -5.55 18.81 -24.08
CA ILE A 173 -4.21 19.35 -24.32
C ILE A 173 -4.11 20.04 -25.68
N GLU A 174 -3.43 21.17 -25.70
CA GLU A 174 -3.06 21.91 -26.92
C GLU A 174 -1.58 21.65 -27.23
N LYS A 175 -1.12 21.95 -28.46
CA LYS A 175 0.27 21.68 -28.88
C LYS A 175 1.33 22.15 -27.87
N LYS A 176 1.15 23.34 -27.28
CA LYS A 176 2.07 23.90 -26.27
C LYS A 176 2.08 23.12 -24.95
N GLY A 177 0.96 22.49 -24.56
CA GLY A 177 0.85 21.75 -23.30
C GLY A 177 1.71 20.47 -23.25
N TRP A 178 2.20 19.99 -24.39
CA TRP A 178 3.13 18.84 -24.45
C TRP A 178 4.45 19.09 -23.71
N ILE A 179 4.87 20.36 -23.56
CA ILE A 179 6.09 20.69 -22.80
C ILE A 179 5.98 20.22 -21.35
N HIS A 180 4.84 20.47 -20.69
CA HIS A 180 4.62 20.10 -19.30
C HIS A 180 4.52 18.58 -19.08
N ILE A 181 4.04 17.82 -20.07
CA ILE A 181 4.11 16.35 -20.03
C ILE A 181 5.57 15.88 -20.10
N LYS A 182 6.37 16.45 -21.00
CA LYS A 182 7.79 16.11 -21.15
C LYS A 182 8.59 16.50 -19.90
N GLU A 183 8.39 17.71 -19.37
CA GLU A 183 9.01 18.20 -18.13
C GLU A 183 8.66 17.32 -16.93
N PHE A 184 7.39 16.97 -16.77
CA PHE A 184 6.94 16.08 -15.70
C PHE A 184 7.60 14.69 -15.79
N PHE A 185 7.58 14.04 -16.95
CA PHE A 185 8.23 12.73 -17.10
C PHE A 185 9.76 12.79 -16.98
N LYS A 186 10.40 13.89 -17.43
CA LYS A 186 11.84 14.13 -17.20
C LYS A 186 12.14 14.14 -15.70
N SER A 187 11.43 14.96 -14.94
CA SER A 187 11.56 15.01 -13.48
C SER A 187 11.26 13.65 -12.83
N MET A 188 10.21 12.92 -13.25
CA MET A 188 9.95 11.59 -12.68
C MET A 188 11.06 10.58 -13.02
N SER A 189 11.70 10.68 -14.19
CA SER A 189 12.79 9.77 -14.60
C SER A 189 14.10 9.98 -13.83
N GLU A 190 14.32 11.17 -13.27
CA GLU A 190 15.51 11.51 -12.47
C GLU A 190 15.44 10.92 -11.05
N PHE A 191 14.24 10.71 -10.50
CA PHE A 191 14.05 10.29 -9.10
C PHE A 191 13.32 8.95 -8.92
N TYR A 192 12.42 8.56 -9.83
CA TYR A 192 11.49 7.45 -9.61
C TYR A 192 11.45 6.43 -10.74
N PHE A 193 11.54 6.86 -12.00
CA PHE A 193 11.50 6.03 -13.20
C PHE A 193 12.88 5.98 -13.87
N ASP A 194 13.88 5.52 -13.10
CA ASP A 194 15.26 5.39 -13.53
C ASP A 194 15.36 4.40 -14.69
N ARG A 195 15.76 4.94 -15.84
CA ARG A 195 15.88 4.22 -17.11
C ARG A 195 17.09 3.29 -17.16
N SER A 196 18.10 3.49 -16.32
CA SER A 196 19.30 2.65 -16.28
C SER A 196 19.07 1.30 -15.61
N ARG A 197 17.99 1.19 -14.80
CA ARG A 197 17.69 0.00 -13.99
C ARG A 197 16.81 -0.99 -14.74
N GLY A 198 17.13 -2.28 -14.57
CA GLY A 198 16.23 -3.39 -14.88
C GLY A 198 15.01 -3.40 -13.96
N ILE A 199 14.32 -4.54 -13.83
CA ILE A 199 13.10 -4.65 -13.01
C ILE A 199 13.33 -4.20 -11.56
N TYR A 200 12.50 -3.28 -11.03
CA TYR A 200 12.51 -2.91 -9.61
C TYR A 200 11.12 -2.57 -9.04
N PHE A 201 11.06 -2.41 -7.72
CA PHE A 201 9.86 -2.00 -6.99
C PHE A 201 9.98 -0.57 -6.47
N ILE A 202 8.84 0.10 -6.29
CA ILE A 202 8.72 1.46 -5.78
C ILE A 202 7.84 1.45 -4.52
N ASP A 203 8.22 2.20 -3.48
CA ASP A 203 7.44 2.29 -2.25
C ASP A 203 6.11 3.01 -2.51
N LEU A 204 5.03 2.61 -1.84
CA LEU A 204 3.73 3.29 -2.01
C LEU A 204 3.77 4.78 -1.66
N LYS A 205 4.67 5.21 -0.76
CA LYS A 205 4.89 6.64 -0.47
C LYS A 205 5.42 7.39 -1.69
N ASP A 206 6.34 6.79 -2.45
CA ASP A 206 6.84 7.37 -3.69
C ASP A 206 5.75 7.41 -4.76
N VAL A 207 4.90 6.37 -4.85
CA VAL A 207 3.71 6.38 -5.72
C VAL A 207 2.77 7.54 -5.39
N GLU A 208 2.55 7.81 -4.10
CA GLU A 208 1.72 8.94 -3.65
C GLU A 208 2.36 10.29 -4.01
N ILE A 209 3.68 10.45 -3.83
CA ILE A 209 4.40 11.66 -4.24
C ILE A 209 4.32 11.88 -5.76
N ILE A 210 4.49 10.83 -6.57
CA ILE A 210 4.35 10.89 -8.04
C ILE A 210 2.93 11.32 -8.42
N LYS A 211 1.90 10.74 -7.79
CA LYS A 211 0.49 11.08 -8.02
C LYS A 211 0.18 12.53 -7.63
N ASN A 212 0.73 13.02 -6.51
CA ASN A 212 0.53 14.40 -6.08
C ASN A 212 1.22 15.41 -7.01
N LYS A 213 2.47 15.15 -7.43
CA LYS A 213 3.18 15.98 -8.43
C LYS A 213 2.44 15.99 -9.77
N TRP A 214 1.87 14.86 -10.18
CA TRP A 214 1.05 14.79 -11.39
C TRP A 214 -0.27 15.58 -11.25
N GLU A 215 -0.96 15.49 -10.11
CA GLU A 215 -2.19 16.26 -9.85
C GLU A 215 -1.92 17.77 -9.86
N GLU A 216 -0.78 18.21 -9.32
CA GLU A 216 -0.34 19.61 -9.38
C GLU A 216 -0.15 20.10 -10.83
N VAL A 217 0.59 19.33 -11.65
CA VAL A 217 0.76 19.63 -13.09
C VAL A 217 -0.59 19.65 -13.81
N TYR A 218 -1.47 18.70 -13.50
CA TYR A 218 -2.81 18.64 -14.09
C TYR A 218 -3.69 19.84 -13.72
N ILE A 219 -3.74 20.19 -12.44
CA ILE A 219 -4.52 21.34 -11.95
C ILE A 219 -4.01 22.64 -12.58
N THR A 220 -2.68 22.81 -12.65
CA THR A 220 -2.05 24.07 -13.09
C THR A 220 -2.13 24.26 -14.60
N HIS A 221 -1.92 23.20 -15.40
CA HIS A 221 -1.74 23.34 -16.85
C HIS A 221 -2.88 22.77 -17.70
N PHE A 222 -3.70 21.85 -17.19
CA PHE A 222 -4.68 21.11 -17.99
C PHE A 222 -6.15 21.27 -17.53
N LYS A 223 -6.39 21.50 -16.24
CA LYS A 223 -7.74 21.55 -15.64
C LYS A 223 -8.52 22.82 -16.03
N LYS A 224 -9.16 22.79 -17.20
CA LYS A 224 -10.09 23.83 -17.66
C LYS A 224 -11.44 23.73 -16.94
N SER A 225 -12.09 24.87 -16.67
CA SER A 225 -13.48 24.89 -16.18
C SER A 225 -14.43 24.29 -17.23
N SER A 226 -15.33 23.42 -16.78
CA SER A 226 -16.09 22.51 -17.64
C SER A 226 -16.91 23.25 -18.71
N LYS A 227 -16.57 23.02 -19.99
CA LYS A 227 -17.53 23.09 -21.10
C LYS A 227 -17.93 21.67 -21.47
N PHE A 228 -19.24 21.43 -21.56
CA PHE A 228 -19.85 20.11 -21.71
C PHE A 228 -19.15 19.22 -22.75
N VAL A 229 -18.73 18.04 -22.31
CA VAL A 229 -18.21 16.99 -23.20
C VAL A 229 -19.33 16.60 -24.17
N LYS A 230 -19.10 16.78 -25.49
CA LYS A 230 -20.00 16.30 -26.55
C LYS A 230 -20.37 14.83 -26.28
N LYS A 231 -21.68 14.53 -26.15
CA LYS A 231 -22.19 13.14 -25.98
C LYS A 231 -21.61 12.26 -27.09
N SER A 232 -21.12 11.08 -26.76
CA SER A 232 -20.60 10.15 -27.79
C SER A 232 -21.73 9.66 -28.68
N LYS A 233 -21.56 9.78 -30.00
CA LYS A 233 -22.28 8.89 -30.93
C LYS A 233 -21.70 7.48 -30.77
N LYS A 234 -22.53 6.44 -30.88
CA LYS A 234 -22.05 5.08 -31.11
C LYS A 234 -21.24 5.09 -32.41
N THR A 235 -19.92 4.99 -32.28
CA THR A 235 -18.99 4.75 -33.39
C THR A 235 -18.74 3.24 -33.44
N THR A 236 -18.74 2.67 -34.65
CA THR A 236 -18.71 1.23 -34.86
C THR A 236 -17.31 0.65 -35.03
N GLY A 237 -16.27 1.50 -35.09
CA GLY A 237 -14.88 1.08 -35.29
C GLY A 237 -13.88 2.01 -34.59
N LEU A 238 -12.68 1.46 -34.33
CA LEU A 238 -11.62 2.11 -33.55
C LEU A 238 -11.14 3.41 -34.19
N LYS A 239 -10.92 3.42 -35.51
CA LYS A 239 -10.44 4.60 -36.25
C LYS A 239 -11.45 5.75 -36.20
N GLU A 240 -12.73 5.42 -36.33
CA GLU A 240 -13.84 6.38 -36.24
C GLU A 240 -13.93 6.96 -34.83
N THR A 241 -13.75 6.14 -33.78
CA THR A 241 -13.73 6.63 -32.40
C THR A 241 -12.51 7.52 -32.11
N LEU A 242 -11.31 7.17 -32.60
CA LEU A 242 -10.11 7.99 -32.42
C LEU A 242 -10.26 9.39 -33.04
N LYS A 243 -10.79 9.46 -34.28
CA LYS A 243 -11.14 10.73 -34.94
C LYS A 243 -12.23 11.51 -34.20
N PHE A 244 -13.29 10.82 -33.75
CA PHE A 244 -14.38 11.47 -32.98
C PHE A 244 -13.91 12.02 -31.63
N LEU A 245 -12.86 11.44 -31.05
CA LEU A 245 -12.21 11.94 -29.83
C LEU A 245 -11.15 13.01 -30.10
N GLU A 246 -10.89 13.36 -31.38
CA GLU A 246 -9.90 14.33 -31.85
C GLU A 246 -8.45 13.96 -31.42
N LEU A 247 -8.21 12.67 -31.14
CA LEU A 247 -6.91 12.16 -30.67
C LEU A 247 -5.86 12.10 -31.79
N ASP A 248 -6.30 11.95 -33.04
CA ASP A 248 -5.44 12.06 -34.22
C ASP A 248 -4.84 13.46 -34.36
N ASN A 249 -5.57 14.52 -34.00
CA ASN A 249 -5.02 15.89 -33.95
C ASN A 249 -3.99 16.08 -32.82
N CYS A 250 -4.14 15.37 -31.69
CA CYS A 250 -3.23 15.46 -30.54
C CYS A 250 -1.91 14.72 -30.78
N PHE A 251 -1.98 13.51 -31.34
CA PHE A 251 -0.83 12.64 -31.53
C PHE A 251 -0.23 12.74 -32.95
N GLY A 252 -1.06 12.76 -33.99
CA GLY A 252 -0.65 12.74 -35.40
C GLY A 252 -0.49 11.32 -35.96
N ASP A 253 0.25 10.47 -35.26
CA ASP A 253 0.61 9.10 -35.69
C ASP A 253 -0.31 7.99 -35.14
N ILE A 254 -1.22 8.31 -34.22
CA ILE A 254 -2.03 7.33 -33.46
C ILE A 254 -2.79 6.30 -34.30
N MET A 255 -3.09 6.63 -35.56
CA MET A 255 -3.78 5.75 -36.50
C MET A 255 -2.93 4.54 -36.92
N LYS A 256 -1.58 4.64 -36.89
CA LYS A 256 -0.67 3.51 -37.14
C LYS A 256 -0.96 2.35 -36.17
N TYR A 257 -1.11 2.66 -34.89
CA TYR A 257 -1.37 1.66 -33.85
C TYR A 257 -2.79 1.07 -33.96
N ALA A 258 -3.75 1.85 -34.46
CA ALA A 258 -5.11 1.36 -34.69
C ALA A 258 -5.14 0.23 -35.73
N ASP A 259 -4.34 0.31 -36.79
CA ASP A 259 -4.22 -0.77 -37.79
C ASP A 259 -3.63 -2.04 -37.19
N CYS A 260 -2.54 -1.96 -36.44
CA CYS A 260 -1.91 -3.12 -35.79
C CYS A 260 -2.76 -3.77 -34.69
N ILE A 261 -3.77 -3.06 -34.16
CA ILE A 261 -4.74 -3.60 -33.19
C ILE A 261 -5.99 -4.17 -33.89
N CYS A 262 -6.48 -3.51 -34.95
CA CYS A 262 -7.62 -4.00 -35.73
C CYS A 262 -7.26 -5.26 -36.53
N SER A 263 -6.04 -5.41 -37.03
CA SER A 263 -5.59 -6.64 -37.70
C SER A 263 -5.62 -7.88 -36.80
N LYS A 264 -5.62 -7.69 -35.47
CA LYS A 264 -5.67 -8.74 -34.46
C LYS A 264 -7.07 -8.98 -33.86
N SER A 265 -8.12 -8.32 -34.36
CA SER A 265 -9.48 -8.43 -33.80
C SER A 265 -10.59 -8.39 -34.86
N HIS A 266 -11.68 -9.13 -34.63
CA HIS A 266 -12.81 -9.16 -35.55
C HIS A 266 -13.51 -7.79 -35.67
N LYS A 267 -14.14 -7.54 -36.83
CA LYS A 267 -14.70 -6.24 -37.26
C LYS A 267 -15.71 -5.56 -36.29
N ASN A 268 -16.19 -6.26 -35.27
CA ASN A 268 -17.07 -5.74 -34.22
C ASN A 268 -16.41 -5.87 -32.85
N LEU A 269 -15.73 -4.82 -32.37
CA LEU A 269 -15.20 -4.81 -31.00
C LEU A 269 -16.33 -4.59 -29.99
N SER A 270 -16.30 -5.33 -28.88
CA SER A 270 -17.16 -5.02 -27.73
C SER A 270 -16.78 -3.66 -27.12
N PRO A 271 -17.69 -2.96 -26.41
CA PRO A 271 -17.37 -1.65 -25.82
C PRO A 271 -16.13 -1.67 -24.89
N HIS A 272 -15.93 -2.76 -24.16
CA HIS A 272 -14.74 -2.99 -23.35
C HIS A 272 -13.47 -3.16 -24.20
N ALA A 273 -13.54 -3.98 -25.25
CA ALA A 273 -12.40 -4.19 -26.17
C ALA A 273 -12.04 -2.88 -26.89
N LEU A 274 -13.02 -2.12 -27.38
CA LEU A 274 -12.83 -0.82 -27.99
C LEU A 274 -12.14 0.17 -27.04
N GLN A 275 -12.59 0.27 -25.79
CA GLN A 275 -11.96 1.14 -24.79
C GLN A 275 -10.50 0.72 -24.49
N LYS A 276 -10.22 -0.58 -24.42
CA LYS A 276 -8.85 -1.10 -24.27
C LYS A 276 -7.98 -0.77 -25.49
N SER A 277 -8.50 -0.92 -26.70
CA SER A 277 -7.79 -0.56 -27.93
C SER A 277 -7.47 0.94 -27.99
N ILE A 278 -8.41 1.82 -27.60
CA ILE A 278 -8.20 3.27 -27.52
C ILE A 278 -7.12 3.63 -26.49
N LEU A 279 -7.07 2.93 -25.36
CA LEU A 279 -5.98 3.05 -24.38
C LEU A 279 -4.64 2.63 -25.00
N CYS A 280 -4.55 1.44 -25.60
CA CYS A 280 -3.32 0.94 -26.22
C CYS A 280 -2.80 1.88 -27.31
N CYS A 281 -3.67 2.44 -28.16
CA CYS A 281 -3.29 3.45 -29.16
C CYS A 281 -2.65 4.70 -28.51
N GLN A 282 -3.26 5.23 -27.45
CA GLN A 282 -2.75 6.43 -26.76
C GLN A 282 -1.45 6.16 -26.01
N VAL A 283 -1.32 5.02 -25.33
CA VAL A 283 -0.06 4.60 -24.68
C VAL A 283 1.05 4.52 -25.74
N ASN A 284 0.83 3.79 -26.83
CA ASN A 284 1.86 3.63 -27.88
C ASN A 284 2.28 4.97 -28.50
N SER A 285 1.34 5.89 -28.73
CA SER A 285 1.63 7.23 -29.27
C SER A 285 2.37 8.12 -28.26
N LEU A 286 1.99 8.04 -26.98
CA LEU A 286 2.61 8.80 -25.91
C LEU A 286 4.08 8.42 -25.71
N VAL A 287 4.39 7.12 -25.65
CA VAL A 287 5.75 6.66 -25.36
C VAL A 287 6.73 6.94 -26.50
N ARG A 288 6.25 7.14 -27.75
CA ARG A 288 7.09 7.66 -28.85
C ARG A 288 7.28 9.17 -28.78
N LYS A 289 6.29 9.94 -28.27
CA LYS A 289 6.45 11.38 -27.99
C LYS A 289 7.29 11.70 -26.76
N VAL A 290 7.47 10.72 -25.87
CA VAL A 290 8.24 10.81 -24.63
C VAL A 290 9.14 9.55 -24.50
N PRO A 291 10.21 9.42 -25.32
CA PRO A 291 11.04 8.21 -25.43
C PRO A 291 11.54 7.62 -24.10
N MET A 292 11.87 8.47 -23.14
CA MET A 292 12.26 8.07 -21.78
C MET A 292 11.26 7.13 -21.09
N VAL A 293 9.96 7.24 -21.41
CA VAL A 293 8.91 6.34 -20.90
C VAL A 293 8.96 4.98 -21.62
N LEU A 294 9.27 4.95 -22.92
CA LEU A 294 9.45 3.71 -23.68
C LEU A 294 10.68 2.92 -23.19
N GLU A 295 11.81 3.61 -23.01
CA GLU A 295 13.04 3.05 -22.45
C GLU A 295 12.80 2.45 -21.06
N PHE A 296 12.12 3.20 -20.19
CA PHE A 296 11.75 2.71 -18.87
C PHE A 296 10.87 1.44 -18.93
N ILE A 297 9.79 1.45 -19.71
CA ILE A 297 8.89 0.28 -19.85
C ILE A 297 9.63 -0.94 -20.40
N HIS A 298 10.56 -0.73 -21.33
CA HIS A 298 11.41 -1.78 -21.89
C HIS A 298 12.35 -2.38 -20.84
N ASN A 299 13.06 -1.55 -20.07
CA ASN A 299 14.01 -2.01 -19.05
C ASN A 299 13.30 -2.62 -17.83
N GLN A 300 12.05 -2.25 -17.56
CA GLN A 300 11.16 -2.97 -16.65
C GLN A 300 10.58 -4.28 -17.24
N GLY A 301 10.98 -4.69 -18.44
CA GLY A 301 10.56 -5.95 -19.08
C GLY A 301 9.03 -6.08 -19.19
N SER A 302 8.34 -4.97 -19.51
CA SER A 302 6.88 -4.85 -19.44
C SER A 302 6.24 -4.39 -20.76
N CYS A 303 6.92 -4.57 -21.89
CA CYS A 303 6.43 -4.18 -23.21
C CYS A 303 5.16 -4.95 -23.62
N ASP A 304 5.13 -6.28 -23.46
CA ASP A 304 3.97 -7.10 -23.81
C ASP A 304 2.79 -6.75 -22.87
N ARG A 305 3.06 -6.60 -21.57
CA ARG A 305 2.08 -6.19 -20.54
C ARG A 305 1.40 -4.86 -20.84
N LEU A 306 2.16 -3.83 -21.20
CA LEU A 306 1.62 -2.50 -21.55
C LEU A 306 1.13 -2.43 -23.01
N ALA A 307 1.13 -3.56 -23.73
CA ALA A 307 0.75 -3.69 -25.13
C ALA A 307 1.50 -2.70 -26.05
N ILE A 308 2.80 -2.56 -25.83
CA ILE A 308 3.70 -1.79 -26.68
C ILE A 308 3.89 -2.54 -28.00
N ILE A 309 3.29 -2.00 -29.06
CA ILE A 309 3.36 -2.54 -30.41
C ILE A 309 4.73 -2.22 -30.99
N GLU A 310 5.39 -3.21 -31.56
CA GLU A 310 6.66 -3.04 -32.31
C GLU A 310 7.69 -2.22 -31.51
N CYS A 311 7.94 -2.62 -30.26
CA CYS A 311 8.94 -1.96 -29.41
C CYS A 311 10.32 -2.03 -30.08
N GLU A 312 10.84 -0.86 -30.42
CA GLU A 312 12.06 -0.62 -31.19
C GLU A 312 13.27 -1.22 -30.46
N LEU A 313 13.29 -1.09 -29.12
CA LEU A 313 14.31 -1.64 -28.23
C LEU A 313 14.25 -3.17 -28.13
N CYS A 314 13.05 -3.78 -28.14
CA CYS A 314 12.89 -5.24 -28.17
C CYS A 314 13.46 -5.88 -29.45
N SER A 315 13.60 -5.11 -30.53
CA SER A 315 14.21 -5.54 -31.79
C SER A 315 15.71 -5.20 -31.89
N GLY A 316 16.32 -4.65 -30.83
CA GLY A 316 17.73 -4.24 -30.82
C GLY A 316 18.02 -2.93 -31.55
N GLY A 317 17.00 -2.13 -31.86
CA GLY A 317 17.16 -0.79 -32.42
C GLY A 317 17.45 0.27 -31.36
N SER A 318 17.81 1.48 -31.79
CA SER A 318 17.85 2.69 -30.96
C SER A 318 16.62 3.56 -31.19
N ILE A 319 16.26 4.37 -30.20
CA ILE A 319 15.26 5.42 -30.37
C ILE A 319 16.01 6.71 -30.73
N ALA A 320 15.55 7.43 -31.75
CA ALA A 320 16.10 8.74 -32.07
C ALA A 320 15.71 9.75 -30.98
N GLU A 321 16.71 10.36 -30.33
CA GLU A 321 16.46 11.52 -29.49
C GLU A 321 15.84 12.63 -30.35
N MET A 322 14.74 13.23 -29.86
CA MET A 322 14.17 14.40 -30.54
C MET A 322 15.16 15.55 -30.46
N PRO A 323 15.44 16.29 -31.55
CA PRO A 323 16.16 17.55 -31.44
C PRO A 323 15.38 18.49 -30.51
N GLU A 324 16.10 19.17 -29.63
CA GLU A 324 15.53 20.25 -28.82
C GLU A 324 15.09 21.38 -29.76
N GLU A 325 13.77 21.59 -29.91
CA GLU A 325 13.26 22.76 -30.63
C GLU A 325 13.64 24.03 -29.86
N GLU A 326 14.66 24.74 -30.36
CA GLU A 326 15.17 25.97 -29.75
C GLU A 326 14.07 27.00 -29.51
N GLN A 327 14.13 27.64 -28.34
CA GLN A 327 13.16 28.64 -27.87
C GLN A 327 13.21 29.95 -28.67
N THR A 328 12.65 29.94 -29.87
CA THR A 328 12.46 31.12 -30.72
C THR A 328 11.25 31.96 -30.27
N ILE A 329 11.34 32.55 -29.07
CA ILE A 329 10.50 33.68 -28.64
C ILE A 329 11.39 34.85 -28.17
N LYS A 330 12.19 35.37 -29.11
CA LYS A 330 12.86 36.67 -28.99
C LYS A 330 12.89 37.41 -30.33
N GLU A 331 11.74 37.70 -30.96
CA GLU A 331 11.62 38.85 -31.89
C GLU A 331 10.18 39.24 -32.32
N GLU A 332 9.31 39.60 -31.36
CA GLU A 332 8.14 40.45 -31.64
C GLU A 332 8.13 41.71 -30.77
N LYS A 333 9.16 42.55 -30.92
CA LYS A 333 9.15 43.96 -30.44
C LYS A 333 10.33 44.81 -30.95
N LYS A 334 10.62 44.82 -32.27
CA LYS A 334 11.61 45.77 -32.83
C LYS A 334 11.50 46.16 -34.33
N THR A 335 10.30 46.43 -34.81
CA THR A 335 10.03 47.28 -36.00
C THR A 335 8.63 47.89 -35.79
N LYS A 336 8.44 49.18 -35.55
CA LYS A 336 8.97 50.35 -36.27
C LYS A 336 9.35 51.52 -35.33
N LYS A 337 10.58 52.03 -35.42
CA LYS A 337 10.83 53.49 -35.29
C LYS A 337 10.24 54.15 -36.58
N THR A 338 9.90 55.43 -36.72
CA THR A 338 10.31 56.64 -35.98
C THR A 338 9.35 57.81 -36.26
N LYS A 339 9.02 58.62 -35.26
CA LYS A 339 8.86 60.11 -35.30
C LYS A 339 8.94 60.54 -33.83
N LYS A 340 10.09 61.06 -33.37
CA LYS A 340 10.38 62.49 -33.11
C LYS A 340 9.35 63.14 -32.15
N LEU A 341 9.71 63.77 -31.01
CA LEU A 341 11.03 64.16 -30.49
C LEU A 341 10.94 64.60 -28.99
N LYS A 342 12.08 64.61 -28.26
CA LYS A 342 12.39 65.35 -27.00
C LYS A 342 11.64 64.89 -25.71
N LYS A 343 12.27 64.83 -24.52
CA LYS A 343 13.71 65.02 -24.15
C LYS A 343 14.05 64.31 -22.82
N GLN A 344 15.25 63.69 -22.75
CA GLN A 344 16.19 63.52 -21.61
C GLN A 344 15.65 63.04 -20.24
N SER A 345 15.97 61.83 -19.72
CA SER A 345 17.28 61.30 -19.22
C SER A 345 17.69 61.89 -17.86
N SER A 346 18.30 61.17 -16.90
CA SER A 346 18.96 59.85 -16.87
C SER A 346 18.95 59.32 -15.41
N ILE A 347 18.59 58.07 -15.10
CA ILE A 347 19.47 56.88 -14.99
C ILE A 347 20.54 56.97 -13.88
N LYS A 348 20.27 56.22 -12.78
CA LYS A 348 21.11 55.26 -11.99
C LYS A 348 22.43 55.76 -11.37
N GLU A 349 22.99 55.19 -10.29
CA GLU A 349 23.08 53.80 -9.79
C GLU A 349 22.84 53.71 -8.25
N THR A 350 22.34 52.61 -7.64
CA THR A 350 23.06 51.38 -7.18
C THR A 350 24.41 51.66 -6.48
N LYS A 351 24.78 51.07 -5.32
CA LYS A 351 24.41 49.82 -4.60
C LYS A 351 24.60 49.98 -3.08
N SER A 352 24.04 49.05 -2.31
CA SER A 352 24.28 48.84 -0.86
C SER A 352 25.45 47.88 -0.58
N VAL A 353 26.24 48.14 0.48
CA VAL A 353 27.09 47.16 1.20
C VAL A 353 27.07 47.50 2.70
N GLU A 354 27.26 46.48 3.56
CA GLU A 354 27.27 46.51 5.03
C GLU A 354 28.47 47.34 5.58
N SER A 355 28.59 47.79 6.84
CA SER A 355 28.45 47.07 8.11
C SER A 355 28.78 47.97 9.34
N LYS A 356 28.14 47.68 10.49
CA LYS A 356 28.64 47.71 11.89
C LYS A 356 29.49 48.87 12.48
N ASN A 357 28.93 49.41 13.57
CA ASN A 357 29.53 49.63 14.90
C ASN A 357 30.52 50.79 15.20
N ASP A 358 30.04 51.65 16.10
CA ASP A 358 30.64 52.01 17.40
C ASP A 358 31.71 53.11 17.57
N VAL A 359 31.50 53.85 18.69
CA VAL A 359 32.46 54.66 19.49
C VAL A 359 32.87 56.06 18.96
N ALA A 360 32.06 57.03 19.40
CA ALA A 360 32.40 58.13 20.33
C ALA A 360 33.38 59.27 19.98
N THR A 361 32.95 60.45 20.47
CA THR A 361 33.72 61.56 21.09
C THR A 361 34.54 62.56 20.27
N VAL A 362 34.15 63.83 20.49
CA VAL A 362 35.01 65.00 20.80
C VAL A 362 35.62 65.83 19.64
N ALA A 363 34.98 66.99 19.48
CA ALA A 363 35.54 68.35 19.39
C ALA A 363 36.27 68.88 18.14
N GLU A 364 36.07 70.20 18.02
CA GLU A 364 36.90 71.24 17.41
C GLU A 364 37.16 71.25 15.89
N ALA A 365 36.73 72.38 15.31
CA ALA A 365 37.23 72.92 14.05
C ALA A 365 38.69 73.42 14.24
N PRO A 366 39.46 73.69 13.18
CA PRO A 366 39.20 74.90 12.38
C PRO A 366 39.39 74.74 10.85
N ALA A 367 39.10 75.84 10.15
CA ALA A 367 39.55 76.12 8.77
C ALA A 367 41.09 76.46 8.77
N PRO A 368 41.77 77.01 7.73
CA PRO A 368 41.30 78.08 6.82
C PRO A 368 41.97 78.13 5.40
N GLU A 369 41.85 79.32 4.76
CA GLU A 369 42.86 79.94 3.85
C GLU A 369 43.03 79.40 2.40
N GLU A 370 43.33 80.21 1.36
CA GLU A 370 43.55 81.67 1.28
C GLU A 370 43.36 82.25 -0.14
N SER A 371 43.38 83.61 -0.20
CA SER A 371 44.06 84.47 -1.21
C SER A 371 43.12 85.31 -2.10
N SER A 372 43.31 86.62 -2.32
CA SER A 372 44.16 87.71 -1.76
C SER A 372 43.61 89.06 -2.31
N GLY A 373 43.91 90.27 -1.82
CA GLY A 373 44.71 90.76 -0.68
C GLY A 373 44.92 92.30 -0.77
N SER A 374 45.44 92.93 0.30
CA SER A 374 45.95 94.34 0.42
C SER A 374 44.95 95.50 0.19
N LEU A 375 44.99 96.68 0.85
CA LEU A 375 45.73 97.30 1.99
C LEU A 375 44.92 98.61 2.35
N SER A 376 45.05 99.34 3.47
CA SER A 376 45.95 99.36 4.64
C SER A 376 45.24 99.90 5.92
N GLU A 377 46.02 100.32 6.92
CA GLU A 377 45.71 100.96 8.21
C GLU A 377 45.25 102.45 8.08
N GLU A 378 44.64 103.15 9.07
CA GLU A 378 45.18 103.45 10.42
C GLU A 378 44.13 104.11 11.38
N ASN A 379 44.22 103.84 12.70
CA ASN A 379 43.83 104.65 13.90
C ASN A 379 42.43 105.36 14.03
N GLU A 380 41.87 105.65 15.20
CA GLU A 380 42.27 105.50 16.62
C GLU A 380 41.03 105.35 17.54
N SER A 381 41.21 104.96 18.81
CA SER A 381 40.17 104.52 19.77
C SER A 381 39.41 105.62 20.53
N LEU A 382 38.12 105.41 20.89
CA LEU A 382 37.60 105.35 22.29
C LEU A 382 36.05 105.47 22.42
N LYS A 383 35.51 104.86 23.51
CA LYS A 383 34.10 104.83 24.00
C LYS A 383 33.23 103.80 23.25
N ILE A 384 32.86 102.63 23.80
CA ILE A 384 32.29 102.28 25.12
C ILE A 384 30.94 102.99 25.37
N SER A 385 29.95 102.63 24.55
CA SER A 385 28.51 102.83 24.77
C SER A 385 27.64 101.89 23.93
N ASP A 386 28.17 101.39 22.80
CA ASP A 386 27.34 100.78 21.76
C ASP A 386 27.23 99.24 21.87
N ALA A 387 28.10 98.59 22.63
CA ALA A 387 28.17 97.13 22.73
C ALA A 387 26.94 96.48 23.42
N GLU A 388 26.48 97.02 24.54
CA GLU A 388 25.31 96.49 25.27
C GLU A 388 24.00 96.63 24.47
N ASN A 389 23.92 97.65 23.60
CA ASN A 389 22.73 97.93 22.79
C ASN A 389 22.62 96.97 21.58
N ILE A 390 23.76 96.51 21.06
CA ILE A 390 23.85 95.49 19.99
C ILE A 390 23.46 94.10 20.52
N ASP A 391 23.88 93.77 21.75
CA ASP A 391 23.57 92.47 22.37
C ASP A 391 22.06 92.32 22.64
N LEU A 392 21.41 93.39 23.15
CA LEU A 392 19.97 93.41 23.41
C LEU A 392 19.14 93.34 22.12
N THR A 393 19.59 93.98 21.03
CA THR A 393 18.91 93.88 19.73
C THR A 393 19.11 92.51 19.07
N THR A 394 20.26 91.87 19.26
CA THR A 394 20.53 90.50 18.79
C THR A 394 19.63 89.49 19.49
N ALA A 395 19.54 89.52 20.82
CA ALA A 395 18.62 88.68 21.59
C ALA A 395 17.14 88.91 21.20
N GLN A 396 16.76 90.15 20.89
CA GLN A 396 15.39 90.46 20.45
C GLN A 396 15.08 89.87 19.05
N LEU A 397 16.06 89.80 18.15
CA LEU A 397 15.94 89.14 16.85
C LEU A 397 15.83 87.62 17.00
N GLU A 398 16.64 87.00 17.87
CA GLU A 398 16.56 85.56 18.16
C GLU A 398 15.21 85.15 18.77
N ILE A 399 14.69 85.93 19.73
CA ILE A 399 13.35 85.72 20.29
C ILE A 399 12.26 85.80 19.21
N ASN A 400 12.40 86.69 18.23
CA ASN A 400 11.44 86.80 17.14
C ASN A 400 11.58 85.67 16.11
N ALA A 401 12.81 85.20 15.84
CA ALA A 401 13.05 84.01 15.03
C ALA A 401 12.43 82.76 15.69
N LEU A 402 12.65 82.55 16.99
CA LEU A 402 12.06 81.45 17.77
C LEU A 402 10.52 81.48 17.80
N LYS A 403 9.91 82.68 17.80
CA LYS A 403 8.45 82.82 17.66
C LYS A 403 7.97 82.38 16.28
N GLN A 404 8.66 82.76 15.22
CA GLN A 404 8.32 82.32 13.86
C GLN A 404 8.49 80.80 13.70
N ASP A 405 9.59 80.26 14.23
CA ASP A 405 9.87 78.82 14.27
C ASP A 405 8.77 78.02 15.00
N ASN A 406 8.24 78.57 16.10
CA ASN A 406 7.13 77.97 16.83
C ASN A 406 5.80 78.06 16.06
N LEU A 407 5.51 79.19 15.39
CA LEU A 407 4.33 79.32 14.53
C LEU A 407 4.36 78.31 13.36
N ASP A 408 5.50 78.15 12.70
CA ASP A 408 5.71 77.18 11.62
C ASP A 408 5.59 75.73 12.14
N ARG A 409 6.02 75.45 13.39
CA ARG A 409 5.81 74.15 14.05
C ARG A 409 4.34 73.90 14.37
N GLU A 410 3.61 74.89 14.86
CA GLU A 410 2.16 74.78 15.11
C GLU A 410 1.37 74.56 13.81
N GLU A 411 1.72 75.25 12.73
CA GLU A 411 1.16 75.03 11.38
C GLU A 411 1.37 73.57 10.93
N ARG A 412 2.58 73.04 11.17
CA ARG A 412 2.93 71.65 10.86
C ARG A 412 2.18 70.64 11.73
N ILE A 413 1.95 70.94 13.02
CA ILE A 413 1.13 70.11 13.90
C ILE A 413 -0.32 70.07 13.41
N ARG A 414 -0.93 71.23 13.13
CA ARG A 414 -2.30 71.32 12.55
C ARG A 414 -2.44 70.50 11.26
N MET A 415 -1.41 70.52 10.40
CA MET A 415 -1.41 69.73 9.16
C MET A 415 -1.30 68.22 9.42
N LEU A 416 -0.52 67.80 10.41
CA LEU A 416 -0.38 66.39 10.82
C LEU A 416 -1.65 65.84 11.47
N GLU A 417 -2.31 66.61 12.33
CA GLU A 417 -3.60 66.25 12.94
C GLU A 417 -4.67 66.00 11.88
N LYS A 418 -4.76 66.89 10.89
CA LYS A 418 -5.68 66.74 9.75
C LYS A 418 -5.37 65.51 8.89
N LEU A 419 -4.10 65.15 8.71
CA LEU A 419 -3.69 63.92 8.03
C LEU A 419 -4.05 62.67 8.84
N LEU A 420 -3.89 62.70 10.16
CA LEU A 420 -4.28 61.60 11.05
C LEU A 420 -5.80 61.35 11.01
N GLU A 421 -6.62 62.41 11.07
CA GLU A 421 -8.08 62.30 10.96
C GLU A 421 -8.50 61.71 9.59
N GLN A 422 -7.85 62.12 8.50
CA GLN A 422 -8.07 61.52 7.18
C GLN A 422 -7.68 60.04 7.14
N MET A 423 -6.54 59.65 7.72
CA MET A 423 -6.13 58.25 7.80
C MET A 423 -7.08 57.41 8.65
N GLU A 424 -7.56 57.91 9.78
CA GLU A 424 -8.51 57.20 10.64
C GLU A 424 -9.84 56.92 9.91
N ASN A 425 -10.34 57.89 9.14
CA ASN A 425 -11.53 57.72 8.32
C ASN A 425 -11.32 56.67 7.21
N VAL A 426 -10.17 56.67 6.53
CA VAL A 426 -9.82 55.63 5.54
C VAL A 426 -9.76 54.24 6.18
N ILE A 427 -9.18 54.11 7.38
CA ILE A 427 -9.13 52.85 8.13
C ILE A 427 -10.53 52.36 8.49
N LYS A 428 -11.41 53.23 8.98
CA LYS A 428 -12.82 52.91 9.30
C LYS A 428 -13.59 52.42 8.08
N GLU A 429 -13.47 53.10 6.94
CA GLU A 429 -14.09 52.64 5.70
C GLU A 429 -13.53 51.29 5.21
N GLN A 430 -12.21 51.10 5.29
CA GLN A 430 -11.57 49.88 4.83
C GLN A 430 -11.95 48.68 5.70
N ALA A 431 -12.06 48.85 7.02
CA ALA A 431 -12.58 47.84 7.93
C ALA A 431 -14.05 47.50 7.61
N GLY A 432 -14.90 48.49 7.37
CA GLY A 432 -16.30 48.28 6.98
C GLY A 432 -16.44 47.49 5.67
N ARG A 433 -15.64 47.83 4.64
CA ARG A 433 -15.59 47.07 3.37
C ARG A 433 -15.13 45.64 3.59
N GLN A 434 -14.07 45.41 4.38
CA GLN A 434 -13.59 44.06 4.69
C GLN A 434 -14.63 43.22 5.44
N GLN A 435 -15.38 43.80 6.39
CA GLN A 435 -16.43 43.11 7.12
C GLN A 435 -17.60 42.70 6.21
N GLN A 436 -18.00 43.58 5.27
CA GLN A 436 -19.01 43.24 4.26
C GLN A 436 -18.55 42.13 3.31
N ASP A 437 -17.28 42.16 2.86
CA ASP A 437 -16.71 41.09 2.03
C ASP A 437 -16.65 39.74 2.76
N GLN A 438 -16.32 39.73 4.06
CA GLN A 438 -16.32 38.53 4.88
C GLN A 438 -17.73 37.95 5.04
N GLU A 439 -18.72 38.79 5.32
CA GLU A 439 -20.13 38.40 5.46
C GLU A 439 -20.70 37.82 4.15
N GLN A 440 -20.38 38.42 3.00
CA GLN A 440 -20.77 37.89 1.69
C GLN A 440 -20.11 36.52 1.41
N ARG A 441 -18.82 36.36 1.74
CA ARG A 441 -18.12 35.08 1.61
C ARG A 441 -18.71 34.00 2.51
N PHE A 442 -19.10 34.35 3.74
CA PHE A 442 -19.72 33.40 4.68
C PHE A 442 -21.05 32.88 4.13
N LYS A 443 -21.95 33.77 3.69
CA LYS A 443 -23.23 33.39 3.04
C LYS A 443 -23.05 32.55 1.77
N ALA A 444 -22.02 32.83 0.97
CA ALA A 444 -21.69 32.01 -0.20
C ALA A 444 -21.19 30.60 0.19
N LEU A 445 -20.42 30.49 1.26
CA LEU A 445 -19.96 29.21 1.82
C LEU A 445 -21.11 28.39 2.41
N GLU A 446 -22.00 28.99 3.19
CA GLU A 446 -23.20 28.31 3.73
C GLU A 446 -24.07 27.72 2.61
N LYS A 447 -24.34 28.51 1.57
CA LYS A 447 -25.09 28.04 0.38
C LYS A 447 -24.38 26.84 -0.28
N THR A 448 -23.07 26.95 -0.49
CA THR A 448 -22.26 25.88 -1.09
C THR A 448 -22.24 24.61 -0.22
N LEU A 449 -22.22 24.77 1.11
CA LEU A 449 -22.25 23.67 2.07
C LEU A 449 -23.58 22.94 2.02
N LYS A 450 -24.70 23.67 1.96
CA LYS A 450 -26.04 23.10 1.81
C LYS A 450 -26.18 22.32 0.50
N GLU A 451 -25.77 22.90 -0.62
CA GLU A 451 -25.78 22.23 -1.94
C GLU A 451 -24.94 20.93 -1.93
N LYS A 452 -23.78 20.93 -1.26
CA LYS A 452 -22.97 19.71 -1.09
C LYS A 452 -23.65 18.66 -0.22
N ASN A 453 -24.31 19.07 0.86
CA ASN A 453 -25.01 18.16 1.76
C ASN A 453 -26.18 17.45 1.05
N ASP A 454 -26.93 18.18 0.22
CA ASP A 454 -28.00 17.61 -0.60
C ASP A 454 -27.46 16.60 -1.63
N VAL A 455 -26.27 16.84 -2.20
CA VAL A 455 -25.59 15.88 -3.09
C VAL A 455 -25.12 14.63 -2.34
N ILE A 456 -24.59 14.76 -1.12
CA ILE A 456 -24.18 13.62 -0.28
C ILE A 456 -25.39 12.74 0.04
N ASN A 457 -26.48 13.31 0.54
CA ASN A 457 -27.72 12.58 0.83
C ASN A 457 -28.25 11.82 -0.41
N LEU A 458 -28.16 12.41 -1.60
CA LEU A 458 -28.54 11.76 -2.86
C LEU A 458 -27.58 10.64 -3.27
N GLN A 459 -26.29 10.74 -2.94
CA GLN A 459 -25.29 9.69 -3.17
C GLN A 459 -25.47 8.52 -2.20
N GLU A 460 -25.73 8.78 -0.91
CA GLU A 460 -26.01 7.75 0.10
C GLU A 460 -27.25 6.93 -0.27
N LYS A 461 -28.34 7.59 -0.69
CA LYS A 461 -29.55 6.90 -1.16
C LYS A 461 -29.28 5.97 -2.35
N LYS A 462 -28.47 6.41 -3.32
CA LYS A 462 -28.05 5.58 -4.47
C LYS A 462 -27.13 4.43 -4.07
N LEU A 463 -26.25 4.64 -3.09
CA LEU A 463 -25.38 3.58 -2.56
C LEU A 463 -26.21 2.50 -1.86
N ALA A 464 -27.23 2.86 -1.08
CA ALA A 464 -28.16 1.92 -0.47
C ALA A 464 -28.89 1.07 -1.53
N GLU A 465 -29.47 1.72 -2.54
CA GLU A 465 -30.15 1.05 -3.66
C GLU A 465 -29.23 0.11 -4.45
N ILE A 466 -27.96 0.49 -4.67
CA ILE A 466 -26.95 -0.39 -5.30
C ILE A 466 -26.62 -1.58 -4.39
N LEU A 467 -26.52 -1.38 -3.07
CA LEU A 467 -26.19 -2.44 -2.12
C LEU A 467 -27.29 -3.51 -2.05
N GLU A 468 -28.56 -3.08 -2.04
CA GLU A 468 -29.74 -3.95 -2.07
C GLU A 468 -29.77 -4.80 -3.35
N ASN A 469 -29.63 -4.17 -4.52
CA ASN A 469 -29.53 -4.86 -5.81
C ASN A 469 -28.34 -5.85 -5.91
N LEU A 470 -27.25 -5.60 -5.17
CA LEU A 470 -26.09 -6.51 -5.13
C LEU A 470 -26.32 -7.71 -4.20
N LEU A 471 -27.10 -7.56 -3.13
CA LEU A 471 -27.51 -8.66 -2.26
C LEU A 471 -28.43 -9.62 -3.01
N ASP A 472 -29.47 -9.11 -3.68
CA ASP A 472 -30.39 -9.94 -4.48
C ASP A 472 -29.67 -10.73 -5.58
N ARG A 473 -28.72 -10.08 -6.28
CA ARG A 473 -27.89 -10.75 -7.29
C ARG A 473 -26.97 -11.82 -6.71
N LYS A 474 -26.46 -11.63 -5.51
CA LYS A 474 -25.57 -12.60 -4.86
C LYS A 474 -26.30 -13.93 -4.62
N ASP A 475 -27.55 -13.89 -4.17
CA ASP A 475 -28.33 -15.09 -3.89
C ASP A 475 -28.71 -15.85 -5.17
N VAL A 476 -28.95 -15.15 -6.28
CA VAL A 476 -29.12 -15.78 -7.61
C VAL A 476 -27.83 -16.47 -8.06
N VAL A 477 -26.69 -15.78 -7.97
CA VAL A 477 -25.38 -16.33 -8.39
C VAL A 477 -24.97 -17.52 -7.51
N ILE A 478 -25.26 -17.51 -6.21
CA ILE A 478 -25.01 -18.67 -5.33
C ILE A 478 -25.85 -19.88 -5.75
N LYS A 479 -27.12 -19.68 -6.11
CA LYS A 479 -28.00 -20.77 -6.62
C LYS A 479 -27.51 -21.32 -7.96
N GLU A 480 -27.14 -20.46 -8.91
CA GLU A 480 -26.57 -20.89 -10.20
C GLU A 480 -25.22 -21.62 -10.05
N GLN A 481 -24.37 -21.19 -9.12
CA GLN A 481 -23.11 -21.86 -8.83
C GLN A 481 -23.30 -23.20 -8.13
N GLY A 482 -24.26 -23.32 -7.21
CA GLY A 482 -24.65 -24.59 -6.60
C GLY A 482 -25.10 -25.61 -7.66
N ALA A 483 -26.04 -25.23 -8.52
CA ALA A 483 -26.51 -26.10 -9.60
C ALA A 483 -25.40 -26.48 -10.60
N ARG A 484 -24.44 -25.60 -10.88
CA ARG A 484 -23.24 -25.95 -11.67
C ARG A 484 -22.31 -26.93 -10.95
N PHE A 485 -22.21 -26.85 -9.63
CA PHE A 485 -21.37 -27.75 -8.84
C PHE A 485 -21.93 -29.18 -8.83
N GLU A 486 -23.25 -29.33 -8.70
CA GLU A 486 -23.95 -30.63 -8.80
C GLU A 486 -23.76 -31.26 -10.20
N ASN A 487 -23.94 -30.49 -11.28
CA ASN A 487 -23.70 -30.99 -12.64
C ASN A 487 -22.22 -31.40 -12.87
N LEU A 488 -21.26 -30.66 -12.31
CA LEU A 488 -19.83 -31.00 -12.37
C LEU A 488 -19.43 -32.20 -11.50
N GLN A 489 -20.27 -32.63 -10.55
CA GLN A 489 -20.09 -33.90 -9.84
C GLN A 489 -20.56 -35.07 -10.72
N ILE A 490 -21.72 -34.94 -11.36
CA ILE A 490 -22.28 -35.95 -12.27
C ILE A 490 -21.33 -36.23 -13.46
N GLU A 491 -20.70 -35.21 -14.04
CA GLU A 491 -19.70 -35.41 -15.12
C GLU A 491 -18.41 -36.10 -14.65
N LYS A 492 -18.02 -35.96 -13.37
CA LYS A 492 -16.79 -36.56 -12.82
C LYS A 492 -16.93 -38.04 -12.45
N GLU A 493 -18.12 -38.52 -12.15
CA GLU A 493 -18.37 -39.94 -11.84
C GLU A 493 -18.17 -40.86 -13.06
N SER A 494 -18.08 -40.30 -14.28
CA SER A 494 -17.93 -41.06 -15.53
C SER A 494 -16.49 -41.41 -15.93
N ASN A 495 -15.44 -40.89 -15.26
CA ASN A 495 -14.05 -41.06 -15.71
C ASN A 495 -12.99 -41.09 -14.59
N LYS A 496 -12.83 -42.27 -13.96
CA LYS A 496 -11.54 -43.00 -13.79
C LYS A 496 -11.66 -44.12 -12.75
N ASN A 497 -11.63 -45.37 -13.21
CA ASN A 497 -11.45 -46.53 -12.33
C ASN A 497 -9.97 -46.79 -12.08
N ASP A 498 -9.44 -46.32 -10.95
CA ASP A 498 -8.17 -46.79 -10.39
C ASP A 498 -8.49 -47.69 -9.18
N GLU A 499 -8.14 -48.98 -9.29
CA GLU A 499 -8.56 -50.06 -8.38
C GLU A 499 -8.14 -49.82 -6.91
N LYS A 500 -7.00 -49.16 -6.69
CA LYS A 500 -6.50 -48.77 -5.35
C LYS A 500 -7.36 -47.70 -4.66
N THR A 501 -7.99 -46.80 -5.41
CA THR A 501 -8.88 -45.78 -4.85
C THR A 501 -10.19 -46.37 -4.35
N GLN A 502 -10.64 -47.48 -4.96
CA GLN A 502 -11.88 -48.15 -4.57
C GLN A 502 -11.73 -48.94 -3.27
N ASP A 503 -10.61 -49.66 -3.07
CA ASP A 503 -10.28 -50.31 -1.77
C ASP A 503 -10.18 -49.28 -0.62
N ALA A 504 -9.46 -48.17 -0.84
CA ALA A 504 -9.35 -47.10 0.15
C ALA A 504 -10.72 -46.46 0.50
N LEU A 505 -11.59 -46.28 -0.51
CA LEU A 505 -12.95 -45.77 -0.31
C LEU A 505 -13.82 -46.77 0.48
N SER A 506 -13.75 -48.06 0.15
CA SER A 506 -14.48 -49.12 0.86
C SER A 506 -14.06 -49.20 2.34
N LYS A 507 -12.77 -49.09 2.64
CA LYS A 507 -12.25 -49.03 4.03
C LYS A 507 -12.78 -47.81 4.79
N LEU A 508 -12.78 -46.62 4.17
CA LEU A 508 -13.34 -45.42 4.79
C LEU A 508 -14.86 -45.50 5.00
N GLN A 509 -15.60 -46.11 4.07
CA GLN A 509 -17.05 -46.36 4.19
C GLN A 509 -17.37 -47.36 5.32
N ALA A 510 -16.53 -48.39 5.53
CA ALA A 510 -16.66 -49.31 6.65
C ALA A 510 -16.45 -48.60 8.01
N ILE A 511 -15.44 -47.72 8.10
CA ILE A 511 -15.20 -46.87 9.28
C ILE A 511 -16.39 -45.94 9.53
N ASN A 512 -16.92 -45.26 8.51
CA ASN A 512 -18.08 -44.37 8.64
C ASN A 512 -19.34 -45.13 9.11
N THR A 513 -19.60 -46.31 8.56
CA THR A 513 -20.68 -47.20 9.02
C THR A 513 -20.50 -47.59 10.49
N THR A 514 -19.27 -47.88 10.90
CA THR A 514 -18.92 -48.20 12.30
C THR A 514 -19.15 -47.01 13.23
N LEU A 515 -18.83 -45.78 12.81
CA LEU A 515 -19.12 -44.57 13.59
C LEU A 515 -20.62 -44.30 13.73
N LYS A 516 -21.39 -44.43 12.63
CA LYS A 516 -22.85 -44.20 12.62
C LYS A 516 -23.62 -45.21 13.48
N ASN A 517 -23.26 -46.49 13.41
CA ASN A 517 -23.83 -47.54 14.24
C ASN A 517 -23.25 -47.52 15.68
N GLY A 518 -22.00 -47.12 15.81
CA GLY A 518 -21.25 -47.07 17.06
C GLY A 518 -21.68 -45.93 17.97
N GLN A 519 -22.13 -44.79 17.42
CA GLN A 519 -22.55 -43.59 18.13
C GLN A 519 -21.63 -43.21 19.31
N PRO A 520 -20.32 -43.01 19.06
CA PRO A 520 -19.31 -42.92 20.12
C PRO A 520 -19.55 -41.77 21.10
N VAL A 521 -20.09 -40.64 20.63
CA VAL A 521 -20.45 -39.48 21.47
C VAL A 521 -21.60 -39.81 22.43
N SER A 522 -22.64 -40.54 21.97
CA SER A 522 -23.75 -40.97 22.84
C SER A 522 -23.24 -41.93 23.91
N LYS A 523 -22.51 -42.98 23.51
CA LYS A 523 -21.98 -43.98 24.44
C LYS A 523 -21.00 -43.38 25.45
N CYS A 524 -20.16 -42.43 25.04
CA CYS A 524 -19.30 -41.67 25.96
C CYS A 524 -20.13 -40.91 26.99
N THR A 525 -21.16 -40.18 26.53
CA THR A 525 -22.08 -39.42 27.38
C THR A 525 -22.84 -40.32 28.37
N GLU A 526 -23.30 -41.50 27.93
CA GLU A 526 -23.94 -42.51 28.78
C GLU A 526 -22.99 -43.04 29.86
N ILE A 527 -21.79 -43.51 29.47
CA ILE A 527 -20.77 -44.06 30.39
C ILE A 527 -20.35 -43.02 31.44
N VAL A 528 -20.14 -41.77 31.03
CA VAL A 528 -19.78 -40.69 31.95
C VAL A 528 -20.93 -40.31 32.87
N ASN A 529 -22.16 -40.19 32.36
CA ASN A 529 -23.31 -39.85 33.20
C ASN A 529 -23.62 -40.95 34.22
N LEU A 530 -23.42 -42.23 33.88
CA LEU A 530 -23.49 -43.35 34.83
C LEU A 530 -22.48 -43.17 35.98
N LEU A 531 -21.23 -42.80 35.69
CA LEU A 531 -20.20 -42.52 36.71
C LEU A 531 -20.57 -41.30 37.58
N ILE A 532 -21.02 -40.20 36.96
CA ILE A 532 -21.41 -38.96 37.66
C ILE A 532 -22.58 -39.22 38.63
N ASN A 533 -23.55 -40.02 38.21
CA ASN A 533 -24.73 -40.35 39.01
C ASN A 533 -24.40 -41.29 40.18
N ARG A 534 -23.41 -42.19 40.05
CA ARG A 534 -22.97 -43.07 41.14
C ARG A 534 -22.07 -42.42 42.18
N THR A 535 -21.51 -41.24 41.92
CA THR A 535 -20.55 -40.58 42.84
C THR A 535 -21.05 -39.23 43.36
N ARG A 536 -20.78 -38.97 44.64
CA ARG A 536 -20.96 -37.65 45.28
C ARG A 536 -19.65 -36.87 45.42
N LYS A 537 -18.50 -37.45 45.01
CA LYS A 537 -17.19 -36.81 45.13
C LYS A 537 -16.97 -35.84 43.96
N GLU A 538 -16.94 -34.54 44.21
CA GLU A 538 -16.85 -33.53 43.14
C GLU A 538 -15.56 -33.64 42.31
N LYS A 539 -14.43 -34.07 42.91
CA LYS A 539 -13.20 -34.36 42.17
C LYS A 539 -13.42 -35.42 41.08
N ILE A 540 -14.19 -36.48 41.36
CA ILE A 540 -14.52 -37.54 40.39
C ILE A 540 -15.45 -36.98 39.30
N ARG A 541 -16.44 -36.17 39.66
CA ARG A 541 -17.35 -35.52 38.70
C ARG A 541 -16.61 -34.56 37.77
N SER A 542 -15.62 -33.85 38.28
CA SER A 542 -14.76 -32.94 37.50
C SER A 542 -13.89 -33.70 36.49
N ILE A 543 -13.26 -34.80 36.90
CA ILE A 543 -12.52 -35.71 36.01
C ILE A 543 -13.45 -36.28 34.93
N ALA A 544 -14.62 -36.78 35.33
CA ALA A 544 -15.60 -37.37 34.42
C ALA A 544 -16.11 -36.36 33.35
N LYS A 545 -16.48 -35.14 33.76
CA LYS A 545 -16.91 -34.06 32.84
C LYS A 545 -15.79 -33.62 31.88
N ARG A 546 -14.55 -33.53 32.38
CA ARG A 546 -13.38 -33.20 31.55
C ARG A 546 -13.13 -34.27 30.50
N GLU A 547 -13.18 -35.53 30.91
CA GLU A 547 -13.00 -36.67 30.02
C GLU A 547 -14.09 -36.75 28.95
N MET A 548 -15.36 -36.58 29.33
CA MET A 548 -16.48 -36.56 28.39
C MET A 548 -16.27 -35.52 27.30
N LYS A 549 -15.90 -34.29 27.69
CA LYS A 549 -15.62 -33.22 26.74
C LYS A 549 -14.46 -33.60 25.81
N ARG A 550 -13.33 -34.04 26.38
CA ARG A 550 -12.14 -34.47 25.63
C ARG A 550 -12.47 -35.54 24.59
N PHE A 551 -13.08 -36.64 25.02
CA PHE A 551 -13.43 -37.77 24.16
C PHE A 551 -14.47 -37.37 23.10
N CYS A 552 -15.48 -36.55 23.44
CA CYS A 552 -16.48 -36.10 22.46
C CYS A 552 -15.87 -35.14 21.42
N ASP A 553 -14.99 -34.22 21.84
CA ASP A 553 -14.28 -33.31 20.92
C ASP A 553 -13.38 -34.13 19.96
N GLU A 554 -12.61 -35.10 20.48
CA GLU A 554 -11.76 -36.01 19.70
C GLU A 554 -12.57 -36.92 18.76
N ALA A 555 -13.68 -37.52 19.22
CA ALA A 555 -14.52 -38.42 18.42
C ALA A 555 -15.28 -37.69 17.30
N ASN A 556 -15.71 -36.46 17.55
CA ASN A 556 -16.26 -35.59 16.51
C ASN A 556 -15.19 -35.19 15.50
N ALA A 557 -13.96 -34.87 15.94
CA ALA A 557 -12.86 -34.57 15.03
C ALA A 557 -12.50 -35.76 14.12
N TYR A 558 -12.43 -36.98 14.69
CA TYR A 558 -12.22 -38.22 13.94
C TYR A 558 -13.34 -38.46 12.91
N SER A 559 -14.61 -38.33 13.33
CA SER A 559 -15.77 -38.54 12.43
C SER A 559 -15.76 -37.57 11.26
N ASN A 560 -15.53 -36.29 11.52
CA ASN A 560 -15.37 -35.28 10.46
C ASN A 560 -14.17 -35.59 9.56
N ALA A 561 -13.05 -36.11 10.07
CA ALA A 561 -11.90 -36.49 9.26
C ALA A 561 -12.21 -37.66 8.31
N VAL A 562 -13.04 -38.62 8.71
CA VAL A 562 -13.50 -39.73 7.86
C VAL A 562 -14.45 -39.22 6.77
N GLU A 563 -15.45 -38.41 7.11
CA GLU A 563 -16.41 -37.86 6.14
C GLU A 563 -15.73 -36.98 5.08
N ASN A 564 -14.81 -36.10 5.50
CA ASN A 564 -14.03 -35.27 4.57
C ASN A 564 -13.15 -36.11 3.62
N ARG A 565 -12.64 -37.26 4.05
CA ARG A 565 -11.85 -38.16 3.18
C ARG A 565 -12.69 -38.90 2.16
N ILE A 566 -13.89 -39.33 2.55
CA ILE A 566 -14.86 -39.92 1.61
C ILE A 566 -15.21 -38.90 0.51
N ALA A 567 -15.29 -37.60 0.85
CA ALA A 567 -15.57 -36.53 -0.10
C ALA A 567 -14.38 -36.11 -1.00
N MET A 568 -13.13 -36.46 -0.66
CA MET A 568 -11.92 -35.97 -1.32
C MET A 568 -11.06 -37.10 -1.92
N ILE A 569 -11.63 -37.87 -2.84
CA ILE A 569 -10.99 -39.07 -3.46
C ILE A 569 -9.73 -38.72 -4.28
N ALA A 570 -8.60 -38.50 -3.59
CA ALA A 570 -7.24 -38.40 -4.13
C ALA A 570 -6.20 -38.51 -2.99
N SER A 571 -5.68 -39.72 -2.74
CA SER A 571 -4.48 -40.05 -1.94
C SER A 571 -4.24 -39.26 -0.62
N PRO A 572 -4.71 -39.74 0.55
CA PRO A 572 -4.65 -38.99 1.80
C PRO A 572 -3.39 -39.26 2.66
N PRO A 573 -2.98 -38.32 3.55
CA PRO A 573 -2.14 -38.62 4.72
C PRO A 573 -2.90 -39.52 5.71
N GLU A 574 -2.24 -40.13 6.71
CA GLU A 574 -2.88 -41.09 7.64
C GLU A 574 -4.04 -40.52 8.47
N LEU A 575 -5.01 -41.36 8.86
CA LEU A 575 -6.08 -40.96 9.79
C LEU A 575 -5.48 -40.73 11.19
N PRO A 576 -5.97 -39.76 11.98
CA PRO A 576 -5.65 -39.71 13.40
C PRO A 576 -6.17 -40.97 14.09
N GLU A 577 -5.58 -41.34 15.22
CA GLU A 577 -6.04 -42.50 15.99
C GLU A 577 -7.44 -42.27 16.57
N PHE A 578 -8.23 -43.33 16.71
CA PHE A 578 -9.54 -43.24 17.33
C PHE A 578 -9.39 -43.01 18.85
N PRO A 579 -10.12 -42.07 19.46
CA PRO A 579 -9.92 -41.72 20.85
C PRO A 579 -10.19 -42.87 21.82
N VAL A 580 -9.37 -42.93 22.86
CA VAL A 580 -9.52 -43.82 24.01
C VAL A 580 -9.69 -43.03 25.30
N PHE A 581 -10.36 -43.61 26.29
CA PHE A 581 -10.46 -43.01 27.62
C PHE A 581 -9.09 -42.86 28.29
N SER A 582 -8.88 -41.77 29.02
CA SER A 582 -7.63 -41.48 29.71
C SER A 582 -7.41 -42.44 30.87
N GLN A 583 -6.14 -42.74 31.15
CA GLN A 583 -5.75 -43.62 32.27
C GLN A 583 -6.19 -43.07 33.64
N GLU A 584 -6.36 -41.75 33.79
CA GLU A 584 -6.95 -41.15 34.99
C GLU A 584 -8.45 -41.50 35.09
N PHE A 585 -9.21 -41.34 34.00
CA PHE A 585 -10.63 -41.70 33.97
C PHE A 585 -10.86 -43.20 34.17
N LEU A 586 -10.10 -44.06 33.48
CA LEU A 586 -10.24 -45.52 33.59
C LEU A 586 -10.08 -45.99 35.04
N LYS A 587 -9.02 -45.55 35.73
CA LYS A 587 -8.78 -45.87 37.15
C LYS A 587 -9.92 -45.39 38.04
N VAL A 588 -10.40 -44.17 37.83
CA VAL A 588 -11.50 -43.58 38.61
C VAL A 588 -12.84 -44.28 38.34
N TYR A 589 -13.09 -44.69 37.10
CA TYR A 589 -14.27 -45.45 36.70
C TYR A 589 -14.26 -46.83 37.36
N GLU A 590 -13.17 -47.60 37.22
CA GLU A 590 -13.02 -48.93 37.81
C GLU A 590 -13.18 -48.93 39.33
N GLN A 591 -12.53 -47.98 40.02
CA GLN A 591 -12.64 -47.82 41.48
C GLN A 591 -14.05 -47.45 41.95
N THR A 592 -14.81 -46.70 41.14
CA THR A 592 -16.16 -46.23 41.51
C THR A 592 -17.26 -47.22 41.11
N MET A 593 -17.10 -47.87 39.96
CA MET A 593 -18.11 -48.77 39.36
C MET A 593 -17.89 -50.24 39.73
N LYS A 594 -16.68 -50.60 40.18
CA LYS A 594 -16.23 -51.99 40.42
C LYS A 594 -16.30 -52.89 39.18
N SER A 595 -16.14 -52.29 38.01
CA SER A 595 -16.19 -52.95 36.70
C SER A 595 -15.26 -52.23 35.72
N LYS A 596 -14.67 -52.95 34.77
CA LYS A 596 -13.92 -52.34 33.66
C LYS A 596 -14.81 -51.36 32.87
N THR A 597 -14.19 -50.32 32.32
CA THR A 597 -14.90 -49.33 31.48
C THR A 597 -15.28 -49.97 30.14
N PRO A 598 -16.53 -49.81 29.65
CA PRO A 598 -16.91 -50.33 28.34
C PRO A 598 -16.09 -49.67 27.22
N ILE A 599 -15.60 -50.48 26.27
CA ILE A 599 -14.83 -49.99 25.11
C ILE A 599 -15.82 -49.44 24.07
N ILE A 600 -15.56 -48.22 23.59
CA ILE A 600 -16.35 -47.57 22.55
C ILE A 600 -15.73 -47.88 21.18
N CYS A 601 -16.54 -48.39 20.25
CA CYS A 601 -16.14 -48.71 18.86
C CYS A 601 -14.81 -49.50 18.76
N PRO A 602 -14.71 -50.71 19.38
CA PRO A 602 -13.47 -51.48 19.42
C PRO A 602 -12.89 -51.81 18.04
N GLN A 603 -13.72 -51.84 16.99
CA GLN A 603 -13.30 -52.07 15.60
C GLN A 603 -12.48 -50.90 15.00
N LEU A 604 -12.42 -49.75 15.67
CA LEU A 604 -11.68 -48.56 15.24
C LEU A 604 -10.37 -48.35 16.02
N LEU A 605 -10.13 -49.16 17.05
CA LEU A 605 -8.85 -49.19 17.75
C LEU A 605 -7.86 -49.98 16.90
N LYS A 606 -6.61 -49.53 16.85
CA LYS A 606 -5.52 -50.37 16.34
C LYS A 606 -5.44 -51.63 17.22
N PRO A 607 -5.15 -52.82 16.66
CA PRO A 607 -4.71 -53.93 17.49
C PRO A 607 -3.48 -53.46 18.29
N GLU A 608 -3.34 -53.94 19.53
CA GLU A 608 -2.06 -53.75 20.25
C GLU A 608 -0.96 -54.39 19.39
N ASP A 609 0.10 -53.63 19.08
CA ASP A 609 1.22 -54.15 18.32
C ASP A 609 1.72 -55.42 19.04
N PRO A 610 1.84 -56.57 18.35
CA PRO A 610 2.24 -57.79 19.02
C PRO A 610 3.66 -57.60 19.56
N GLU A 611 3.85 -57.87 20.84
CA GLU A 611 5.18 -57.79 21.45
C GLU A 611 6.10 -58.79 20.73
N GLU A 612 7.14 -58.32 20.04
CA GLU A 612 8.17 -59.19 19.48
C GLU A 612 9.09 -59.69 20.61
N CYS A 613 9.47 -60.95 20.58
CA CYS A 613 10.52 -61.43 21.48
C CYS A 613 11.85 -60.78 21.09
N VAL A 614 12.45 -60.02 22.00
CA VAL A 614 13.69 -59.25 21.77
C VAL A 614 14.91 -60.16 21.51
N ILE A 615 14.77 -61.48 21.72
CA ILE A 615 15.85 -62.46 21.57
C ILE A 615 15.82 -63.15 20.19
N CYS A 616 14.66 -63.62 19.73
CA CYS A 616 14.53 -64.27 18.40
C CYS A 616 13.95 -63.35 17.31
N LEU A 617 13.41 -62.18 17.68
CA LEU A 617 12.68 -61.24 16.81
C LEU A 617 11.41 -61.83 16.18
N GLU A 618 10.89 -62.92 16.74
CA GLU A 618 9.60 -63.49 16.35
C GLU A 618 8.47 -62.84 17.18
N THR A 619 7.35 -62.62 16.51
CA THR A 619 6.08 -62.16 17.08
C THR A 619 5.62 -63.10 18.22
N LEU A 620 5.31 -62.57 19.41
CA LEU A 620 4.74 -63.38 20.49
C LEU A 620 3.26 -63.66 20.21
N GLU A 621 2.94 -64.92 19.92
CA GLU A 621 1.55 -65.37 19.75
C GLU A 621 0.87 -65.61 21.11
N PRO A 622 -0.47 -65.53 21.21
CA PRO A 622 -1.20 -65.72 22.48
C PRO A 622 -1.01 -67.11 23.13
N GLU A 623 -0.51 -68.07 22.36
CA GLU A 623 -0.27 -69.46 22.73
C GLU A 623 1.15 -69.70 23.27
N ASP A 624 2.05 -68.73 23.14
CA ASP A 624 3.45 -68.84 23.55
C ASP A 624 3.63 -68.78 25.07
N GLU A 625 4.44 -69.69 25.61
CA GLU A 625 4.93 -69.55 26.99
C GLU A 625 5.89 -68.35 27.07
N THR A 626 5.42 -67.23 27.62
CA THR A 626 6.21 -66.00 27.76
C THR A 626 6.69 -65.75 29.19
N LYS A 627 7.87 -65.13 29.31
CA LYS A 627 8.44 -64.69 30.60
C LYS A 627 8.95 -63.25 30.45
N LYS A 628 8.74 -62.44 31.49
CA LYS A 628 9.13 -61.02 31.51
C LYS A 628 10.55 -60.86 32.04
N CYS A 629 11.40 -60.10 31.38
CA CYS A 629 12.73 -59.78 31.88
C CYS A 629 12.64 -58.85 33.09
N GLU A 630 13.35 -59.17 34.17
CA GLU A 630 13.36 -58.34 35.38
C GLU A 630 14.14 -57.03 35.20
N VAL A 631 15.08 -56.98 34.24
CA VAL A 631 15.97 -55.84 34.00
C VAL A 631 15.42 -54.85 32.97
N CYS A 632 15.02 -55.32 31.78
CA CYS A 632 14.53 -54.45 30.70
C CYS A 632 12.99 -54.47 30.55
N HIS A 633 12.28 -55.29 31.32
CA HIS A 633 10.82 -55.39 31.35
C HIS A 633 10.13 -55.79 30.02
N SER A 634 10.85 -56.25 28.99
CA SER A 634 10.23 -56.88 27.82
C SER A 634 9.68 -58.28 28.15
N ARG A 635 8.61 -58.69 27.45
CA ARG A 635 8.26 -60.11 27.33
C ARG A 635 9.14 -60.78 26.27
N ASN A 636 9.46 -62.04 26.48
CA ASN A 636 10.18 -62.91 25.56
C ASN A 636 9.60 -64.32 25.66
N HIS A 637 9.80 -65.16 24.65
CA HIS A 637 9.56 -66.60 24.80
C HIS A 637 10.40 -67.12 25.98
N LYS A 638 9.77 -67.92 26.84
CA LYS A 638 10.40 -68.51 28.02
C LYS A 638 11.61 -69.36 27.62
N VAL A 639 11.49 -70.13 26.53
CA VAL A 639 12.59 -70.90 25.92
C VAL A 639 13.76 -70.00 25.52
N CYS A 640 13.51 -68.83 24.93
CA CYS A 640 14.57 -67.89 24.57
C CYS A 640 15.29 -67.30 25.80
N MET A 641 14.59 -67.12 26.93
CA MET A 641 15.21 -66.71 28.20
C MET A 641 15.86 -67.86 29.00
N GLU A 642 15.83 -69.08 28.49
CA GLU A 642 16.49 -70.26 29.08
C GLU A 642 17.72 -70.69 28.25
N ILE A 643 17.94 -70.08 27.08
CA ILE A 643 19.04 -70.39 26.14
C ILE A 643 20.08 -69.25 26.04
N GLY A 644 19.73 -68.02 26.46
CA GLY A 644 20.62 -66.84 26.53
C GLY A 644 20.87 -66.35 27.95
#